data_AF-A0A536NTN7-F1
#
_entry.id   AF-A0A536NTN7-F1
#
_cell.length_a   1.000
_cell.length_b   1.000
_cell.length_c   1.000
_cell.angle_alpha   90.00
_cell.angle_beta   90.00
_cell.angle_gamma   90.00
#
_symmetry.space_group_name_H-M   'P 1'
#
loop_
_entity.id
_entity.type
_entity.pdbx_description
1 polymer ?
#
loop_
_entity_poly.entity_id
_entity_poly.type
_entity_poly.pdbx_seq_one_letter_code
_entity_poly.pdbx_strand_id
1 'polypeptide(L)'
;MIAVITIAVLAVTSVLLFGFGLNLLYLTLRATRLKPPPPRALLTTAELRVCVQLPIYNERYVAERVLDAACDIDWPRDRFEVQVLDDSDDETVQILSRRVAHWRRRGVDVSHVRRGSRAGFKAGALAYGLGHTSAELIAIFDADFVPPTDFLRQTAGSFQDPSIGFVQARWGHLDEGYSWFTRLQALFIDFHFLVEQAVRSASGYFVNFTGSAGVWRRAAIVDSGGWTANTLTEDLDLSYRAQLRGWRAAYLEDLVVPEELPVSIDAYRSQQSRWATGSFQCAFRLLGPVWRSRNRLATKVQATIHLLAYGVGPLMLVQLVCYPTLLLTVGRHNIPWQLGDALLLGLGVAISPWLGFIVAQTRRGRPWWTGVPSLFCQVIGAGMSLNVIVALLAAFRTGGTFVRTPKHHIVQRGQEWRDQAYVRVGDPRALLEAALGLGALSILPVAIAMDQTLLAIYSGLFALGFLLVASLSLVDLMEVLALRRLGRRALTLMRAIAPPLTLMAIAAALLLVAAQMPEPFEDGYSHWLIAANLAATGTLHDPLFGMEDTWLPGYQVLAAAVLKLFGLWQLGLLKALSAVLGVAIAACVYALAPNVRQARLAVALLVLNPVFLFTSGSAVAEPLLTALLMAAAVAATRGRMKVAALLAAFACLTSTKAWIWVAAAAAYAAIEAVRSRSAGGFRARAVTWAIPALAAVFFLQLGFAPAGHSMARGTVEAMSASVRGSLPTSGLSRLAELATTYGLATLPLIAFAVLGAVLAVRRHATALWRFVYVPALVYLAAVFGLVAAGTYSGSHRYLYPALPAIALLAAAALDRYAGAVRLASVASAAMLAVAFVPVFSAFAAQDAGLAAAGRASSCAPGMLVTDSPVAAYFSGKPLPEITGSQALPYGRGQALEWMHLHGVGSLVVEDISYYRATTVFPDLARGTAAPPFTSLGAQARYQVNGGKAVYAYGLDGACLVQQLYPGVDASIWPAPSEGKTAPLAKGVALRVGSIPVTGEGIGLGVPIVHYPDGWVYARTFSDVDLSTTGATVWKRTFHLDEIGGDAAHRYQFVPIPSRGDIAVTYTIDGRVVSISVAPVWIAPGYSEVGILNEQSAAFNDLAADQQSTLTGAAFGSWVPVTGRWARVRSSSLGVEWSVSALPGAALYGGREQAPPDFNWAGLDYIFPGSFGGTDYQVTVQEAR
;
A
#
# COMPACT_ATOMS: atom_id res chain seq x y z
N MET A 1 -27.21 18.73 -3.64
CA MET A 1 -27.79 18.00 -4.79
C MET A 1 -26.93 16.82 -5.25
N ILE A 2 -25.66 17.02 -5.63
CA ILE A 2 -24.77 15.93 -6.10
C ILE A 2 -24.62 14.79 -5.08
N ALA A 3 -24.43 15.10 -3.80
CA ALA A 3 -24.35 14.09 -2.73
C ALA A 3 -25.64 13.25 -2.60
N VAL A 4 -26.81 13.88 -2.69
CA VAL A 4 -28.11 13.20 -2.64
C VAL A 4 -28.29 12.26 -3.83
N ILE A 5 -27.92 12.71 -5.03
CA ILE A 5 -27.93 11.86 -6.24
C ILE A 5 -26.98 10.69 -6.06
N THR A 6 -25.76 10.94 -5.56
CA THR A 6 -24.74 9.91 -5.32
C THR A 6 -25.25 8.84 -4.35
N ILE A 7 -25.84 9.25 -3.23
CA ILE A 7 -26.42 8.34 -2.23
C ILE A 7 -27.59 7.54 -2.83
N ALA A 8 -28.48 8.18 -3.60
CA ALA A 8 -29.59 7.50 -4.24
C ALA A 8 -29.10 6.46 -5.26
N VAL A 9 -28.10 6.79 -6.07
CA VAL A 9 -27.48 5.85 -7.03
C VAL A 9 -26.83 4.68 -6.29
N LEU A 10 -26.08 4.94 -5.21
CA LEU A 10 -25.47 3.90 -4.39
C LEU A 10 -26.52 2.98 -3.75
N ALA A 11 -27.62 3.54 -3.24
CA ALA A 11 -28.70 2.77 -2.63
C ALA A 11 -29.39 1.86 -3.65
N VAL A 12 -29.80 2.41 -4.81
CA VAL A 12 -30.46 1.65 -5.88
C VAL A 12 -29.56 0.54 -6.41
N THR A 13 -28.30 0.87 -6.74
CA THR A 13 -27.34 -0.14 -7.22
C THR A 13 -27.07 -1.23 -6.19
N SER A 14 -27.00 -0.88 -4.90
CA SER A 14 -26.81 -1.84 -3.81
C SER A 14 -27.99 -2.79 -3.65
N VAL A 15 -29.22 -2.29 -3.75
CA VAL A 15 -30.44 -3.13 -3.70
C VAL A 15 -30.47 -4.12 -4.88
N LEU A 16 -30.10 -3.68 -6.07
CA LEU A 16 -30.04 -4.56 -7.26
C LEU A 16 -28.96 -5.65 -7.10
N LEU A 17 -27.76 -5.27 -6.65
CA LEU A 17 -26.67 -6.22 -6.39
C LEU A 17 -27.01 -7.21 -5.27
N PHE A 18 -27.67 -6.74 -4.21
CA PHE A 18 -28.15 -7.57 -3.13
C PHE A 18 -29.20 -8.58 -3.64
N GLY A 19 -30.16 -8.15 -4.46
CA GLY A 19 -31.12 -9.04 -5.10
C GLY A 19 -30.46 -10.10 -5.99
N PHE A 20 -29.43 -9.73 -6.74
CA PHE A 20 -28.64 -10.66 -7.54
C PHE A 20 -27.89 -11.68 -6.67
N GLY A 21 -27.22 -11.21 -5.62
CA GLY A 21 -26.49 -12.08 -4.70
C GLY A 21 -27.42 -13.05 -3.95
N LEU A 22 -28.62 -12.60 -3.54
CA LEU A 22 -29.65 -13.46 -2.96
C LEU A 22 -30.11 -14.53 -3.93
N ASN A 23 -30.26 -14.18 -5.21
CA ASN A 23 -30.61 -15.14 -6.24
C ASN A 23 -29.53 -16.22 -6.42
N LEU A 24 -28.26 -15.82 -6.47
CA LEU A 24 -27.15 -16.78 -6.54
C LEU A 24 -27.10 -17.69 -5.30
N LEU A 25 -27.35 -17.13 -4.11
CA LEU A 25 -27.44 -17.92 -2.89
C LEU A 25 -28.61 -18.92 -2.96
N TYR A 26 -29.79 -18.48 -3.43
CA TYR A 26 -30.95 -19.34 -3.65
C TYR A 26 -30.63 -20.51 -4.60
N LEU A 27 -30.04 -20.23 -5.77
CA LEU A 27 -29.66 -21.26 -6.73
C LEU A 27 -28.62 -22.21 -6.13
N THR A 28 -27.62 -21.68 -5.42
CA THR A 28 -26.59 -22.49 -4.75
C THR A 28 -27.19 -23.44 -3.70
N LEU A 29 -28.05 -22.93 -2.82
CA LEU A 29 -28.71 -23.73 -1.78
C LEU A 29 -29.69 -24.76 -2.36
N ARG A 30 -30.29 -24.48 -3.53
CA ARG A 30 -31.10 -25.46 -4.25
C ARG A 30 -30.23 -26.54 -4.89
N ALA A 31 -29.09 -26.17 -5.46
CA ALA A 31 -28.17 -27.09 -6.11
C ALA A 31 -27.63 -28.15 -5.14
N THR A 32 -27.37 -27.80 -3.88
CA THR A 32 -26.95 -28.79 -2.85
C THR A 32 -28.01 -29.82 -2.51
N ARG A 33 -29.29 -29.53 -2.82
CA ARG A 33 -30.43 -30.40 -2.56
C ARG A 33 -30.90 -31.16 -3.81
N LEU A 34 -30.28 -30.92 -4.97
CA LEU A 34 -30.59 -31.67 -6.18
C LEU A 34 -30.10 -33.12 -6.03
N LYS A 35 -30.99 -34.05 -6.33
CA LYS A 35 -30.64 -35.48 -6.38
C LYS A 35 -30.03 -35.80 -7.74
N PRO A 36 -29.11 -36.78 -7.81
CA PRO A 36 -28.66 -37.32 -9.09
C PRO A 36 -29.89 -37.78 -9.90
N PRO A 37 -29.93 -37.49 -11.21
CA PRO A 37 -31.03 -37.96 -12.04
C PRO A 37 -31.04 -39.51 -12.06
N PRO A 38 -32.22 -40.14 -12.14
CA PRO A 38 -32.30 -41.59 -12.27
C PRO A 38 -31.63 -42.06 -13.58
N PRO A 39 -31.14 -43.32 -13.64
CA PRO A 39 -30.60 -43.92 -14.85
C PRO A 39 -31.60 -43.78 -16.00
N ARG A 40 -31.15 -43.27 -17.14
CA ARG A 40 -32.06 -42.96 -18.26
C ARG A 40 -32.52 -44.23 -18.96
N ALA A 41 -33.79 -44.24 -19.35
CA ALA A 41 -34.29 -45.21 -20.31
C ALA A 41 -33.59 -44.97 -21.66
N LEU A 42 -32.90 -45.99 -22.15
CA LEU A 42 -32.44 -46.03 -23.53
C LEU A 42 -33.67 -46.00 -24.45
N LEU A 43 -33.54 -45.41 -25.65
CA LEU A 43 -34.63 -45.37 -26.62
C LEU A 43 -35.20 -46.78 -26.87
N THR A 44 -36.50 -46.94 -26.61
CA THR A 44 -37.28 -48.17 -26.85
C THR A 44 -38.14 -48.10 -28.11
N THR A 45 -38.04 -47.01 -28.89
CA THR A 45 -38.86 -46.71 -30.08
C THR A 45 -37.96 -46.49 -31.31
N ALA A 46 -38.57 -46.40 -32.50
CA ALA A 46 -37.85 -46.19 -33.75
C ALA A 46 -36.96 -44.93 -33.69
N GLU A 47 -35.68 -45.10 -34.02
CA GLU A 47 -34.68 -44.02 -33.98
C GLU A 47 -35.03 -42.92 -34.99
N LEU A 48 -35.12 -41.67 -34.53
CA LEU A 48 -35.45 -40.51 -35.36
C LEU A 48 -34.29 -40.15 -36.30
N ARG A 49 -34.59 -39.44 -37.38
CA ARG A 49 -33.54 -38.85 -38.24
C ARG A 49 -32.86 -37.69 -37.54
N VAL A 50 -31.53 -37.72 -37.51
CA VAL A 50 -30.69 -36.71 -36.85
C VAL A 50 -29.73 -36.08 -37.85
N CYS A 51 -29.67 -34.76 -37.83
CA CYS A 51 -28.65 -33.97 -38.53
C CYS A 51 -27.72 -33.31 -37.52
N VAL A 52 -26.41 -33.50 -37.66
CA VAL A 52 -25.40 -32.77 -36.89
C VAL A 52 -24.92 -31.57 -37.71
N GLN A 53 -25.15 -30.36 -37.22
CA GLN A 53 -24.68 -29.12 -37.84
C GLN A 53 -23.40 -28.61 -37.17
N LEU A 54 -22.37 -28.39 -37.99
CA LEU A 54 -21.08 -27.84 -37.59
C LEU A 54 -20.89 -26.46 -38.25
N PRO A 55 -21.25 -25.35 -37.58
CA PRO A 55 -20.95 -24.00 -38.07
C PRO A 55 -19.45 -23.71 -37.93
N ILE A 56 -18.76 -23.48 -39.05
CA ILE A 56 -17.30 -23.27 -39.11
C ILE A 56 -16.95 -21.92 -39.75
N TYR A 57 -16.02 -21.18 -39.12
CA TYR A 57 -15.42 -19.98 -39.71
C TYR A 57 -13.95 -19.80 -39.31
N ASN A 58 -13.04 -20.03 -40.27
CA ASN A 58 -11.59 -19.81 -40.15
C ASN A 58 -10.93 -20.59 -39.01
N GLU A 59 -11.33 -21.85 -38.81
CA GLU A 59 -10.95 -22.71 -37.68
C GLU A 59 -9.96 -23.81 -38.03
N ARG A 60 -8.96 -23.50 -38.88
CA ARG A 60 -7.93 -24.46 -39.37
C ARG A 60 -7.29 -25.38 -38.33
N TYR A 61 -7.20 -24.97 -37.06
CA TYR A 61 -6.56 -25.78 -36.00
C TYR A 61 -7.49 -26.81 -35.36
N VAL A 62 -8.80 -26.61 -35.42
CA VAL A 62 -9.79 -27.41 -34.67
C VAL A 62 -10.89 -28.02 -35.54
N ALA A 63 -11.08 -27.51 -36.76
CA ALA A 63 -12.13 -27.95 -37.69
C ALA A 63 -12.11 -29.46 -38.02
N GLU A 64 -10.92 -30.06 -38.20
CA GLU A 64 -10.84 -31.52 -38.42
C GLU A 64 -11.28 -32.31 -37.20
N ARG A 65 -10.89 -31.86 -36.00
CA ARG A 65 -11.17 -32.54 -34.73
C ARG A 65 -12.67 -32.64 -34.46
N VAL A 66 -13.42 -31.56 -34.64
CA VAL A 66 -14.88 -31.57 -34.45
C VAL A 66 -15.58 -32.40 -35.51
N LEU A 67 -15.14 -32.33 -36.78
CA LEU A 67 -15.74 -33.08 -37.88
C LEU A 67 -15.55 -34.59 -37.66
N ASP A 68 -14.37 -35.00 -37.23
CA ASP A 68 -14.09 -36.39 -36.87
C ASP A 68 -14.98 -36.86 -35.73
N ALA A 69 -15.02 -36.10 -34.63
CA ALA A 69 -15.84 -36.43 -33.47
C ALA A 69 -17.33 -36.52 -33.82
N ALA A 70 -17.83 -35.65 -34.70
CA ALA A 70 -19.21 -35.68 -35.18
C ALA A 70 -19.50 -36.91 -36.05
N CYS A 71 -18.62 -37.26 -37.00
CA CYS A 71 -18.80 -38.44 -37.86
C CYS A 71 -18.69 -39.77 -37.11
N ASP A 72 -17.96 -39.79 -36.00
CA ASP A 72 -17.78 -40.95 -35.12
C ASP A 72 -18.93 -41.19 -34.13
N ILE A 73 -19.94 -40.33 -34.09
CA ILE A 73 -21.13 -40.54 -33.26
C ILE A 73 -21.85 -41.84 -33.66
N ASP A 74 -22.18 -42.65 -32.66
CA ASP A 74 -22.97 -43.88 -32.81
C ASP A 74 -24.44 -43.54 -33.04
N TRP A 75 -24.86 -43.64 -34.30
CA TRP A 75 -26.24 -43.56 -34.75
C TRP A 75 -26.43 -44.38 -36.05
N PRO A 76 -27.63 -44.92 -36.32
CA PRO A 76 -27.90 -45.62 -37.58
C PRO A 76 -27.58 -44.76 -38.80
N ARG A 77 -26.73 -45.28 -39.70
CA ARG A 77 -26.20 -44.53 -40.85
C ARG A 77 -27.27 -44.11 -41.86
N ASP A 78 -28.38 -44.83 -41.96
CA ASP A 78 -29.53 -44.48 -42.80
C ASP A 78 -30.38 -43.32 -42.25
N ARG A 79 -30.12 -42.90 -41.00
CA ARG A 79 -30.83 -41.84 -40.28
C ARG A 79 -29.90 -40.79 -39.69
N PHE A 80 -28.64 -40.79 -40.10
CA PHE A 80 -27.59 -39.94 -39.58
C PHE A 80 -26.95 -39.14 -40.70
N GLU A 81 -27.02 -37.81 -40.62
CA GLU A 81 -26.33 -36.91 -41.53
C GLU A 81 -25.52 -35.86 -40.77
N VAL A 82 -24.40 -35.42 -41.36
CA VAL A 82 -23.55 -34.34 -40.83
C VAL A 82 -23.47 -33.22 -41.86
N GLN A 83 -23.78 -31.99 -41.44
CA GLN A 83 -23.67 -30.78 -42.25
C GLN A 83 -22.53 -29.90 -41.73
N VAL A 84 -21.48 -29.74 -42.53
CA VAL A 84 -20.42 -28.75 -42.28
C VAL A 84 -20.85 -27.43 -42.93
N LEU A 85 -21.29 -26.48 -42.11
CA LEU A 85 -21.76 -25.16 -42.53
C LEU A 85 -20.58 -24.20 -42.53
N ASP A 86 -19.89 -24.11 -43.68
CA ASP A 86 -18.59 -23.44 -43.80
C ASP A 86 -18.72 -22.04 -44.42
N ASP A 87 -18.46 -21.03 -43.60
CA ASP A 87 -18.39 -19.61 -43.98
C ASP A 87 -16.94 -19.12 -44.17
N SER A 88 -15.95 -20.01 -44.12
CA SER A 88 -14.52 -19.65 -44.08
C SER A 88 -14.02 -19.06 -45.41
N ASP A 89 -13.05 -18.16 -45.30
CA ASP A 89 -12.37 -17.48 -46.41
C ASP A 89 -10.86 -17.79 -46.47
N ASP A 90 -10.39 -18.74 -45.65
CA ASP A 90 -8.99 -19.16 -45.53
C ASP A 90 -8.77 -20.66 -45.85
N GLU A 91 -7.62 -21.20 -45.45
CA GLU A 91 -7.22 -22.59 -45.70
C GLU A 91 -8.15 -23.64 -45.06
N THR A 92 -9.04 -23.21 -44.15
CA THR A 92 -10.04 -24.08 -43.50
C THR A 92 -10.93 -24.75 -44.54
N VAL A 93 -11.22 -24.08 -45.67
CA VAL A 93 -12.05 -24.63 -46.76
C VAL A 93 -11.42 -25.90 -47.36
N GLN A 94 -10.11 -25.88 -47.63
CA GLN A 94 -9.38 -27.02 -48.20
C GLN A 94 -9.16 -28.12 -47.16
N ILE A 95 -9.06 -27.77 -45.88
CA ILE A 95 -9.00 -28.74 -44.78
C ILE A 95 -10.32 -29.51 -44.69
N LEU A 96 -11.44 -28.80 -44.60
CA LEU A 96 -12.79 -29.40 -44.49
C LEU A 96 -13.16 -30.22 -45.71
N SER A 97 -12.96 -29.72 -46.93
CA SER A 97 -13.33 -30.44 -48.16
C SER A 97 -12.62 -31.79 -48.28
N ARG A 98 -11.32 -31.86 -47.96
CA ARG A 98 -10.57 -33.12 -47.92
C ARG A 98 -11.11 -34.08 -46.87
N ARG A 99 -11.43 -33.56 -45.69
CA ARG A 99 -11.91 -34.37 -44.56
C ARG A 99 -13.35 -34.87 -44.75
N VAL A 100 -14.22 -34.07 -45.37
CA VAL A 100 -15.57 -34.48 -45.79
C VAL A 100 -15.49 -35.60 -46.84
N ALA A 101 -14.63 -35.47 -47.85
CA ALA A 101 -14.43 -36.53 -48.85
C ALA A 101 -13.90 -37.84 -48.24
N HIS A 102 -13.07 -37.74 -47.20
CA HIS A 102 -12.60 -38.90 -46.42
C HIS A 102 -13.76 -39.63 -45.72
N TRP A 103 -14.65 -38.93 -45.04
CA TRP A 103 -15.79 -39.54 -44.35
C TRP A 103 -16.88 -40.06 -45.27
N ARG A 104 -17.14 -39.39 -46.40
CA ARG A 104 -18.05 -39.91 -47.45
C ARG A 104 -17.60 -41.27 -47.97
N ARG A 105 -16.29 -41.44 -48.21
CA ARG A 105 -15.72 -42.74 -48.65
C ARG A 105 -15.88 -43.86 -47.61
N ARG A 106 -16.12 -43.51 -46.35
CA ARG A 106 -16.39 -44.45 -45.25
C ARG A 106 -17.89 -44.70 -45.02
N GLY A 107 -18.76 -44.20 -45.90
CA GLY A 107 -20.20 -44.43 -45.83
C GLY A 107 -20.94 -43.54 -44.84
N VAL A 108 -20.34 -42.44 -44.37
CA VAL A 108 -21.04 -41.44 -43.55
C VAL A 108 -21.67 -40.40 -44.49
N ASP A 109 -22.96 -40.11 -44.31
CA ASP A 109 -23.61 -39.00 -45.01
C ASP A 109 -23.15 -37.67 -44.41
N VAL A 110 -22.17 -37.05 -45.06
CA VAL A 110 -21.62 -35.76 -44.65
C VAL A 110 -21.63 -34.80 -45.83
N SER A 111 -22.05 -33.56 -45.60
CA SER A 111 -22.10 -32.51 -46.62
C SER A 111 -21.25 -31.30 -46.23
N HIS A 112 -20.50 -30.78 -47.21
CA HIS A 112 -19.80 -29.51 -47.10
C HIS A 112 -20.67 -28.42 -47.73
N VAL A 113 -21.34 -27.64 -46.90
CA VAL A 113 -22.35 -26.67 -47.30
C VAL A 113 -21.76 -25.27 -47.19
N ARG A 114 -21.67 -24.56 -48.32
CA ARG A 114 -21.22 -23.16 -48.37
C ARG A 114 -22.30 -22.30 -49.00
N ARG A 115 -22.58 -21.15 -48.37
CA ARG A 115 -23.68 -20.23 -48.76
C ARG A 115 -23.21 -18.96 -49.47
N GLY A 116 -21.92 -18.79 -49.69
CA GLY A 116 -21.31 -17.67 -50.46
C GLY A 116 -21.36 -16.28 -49.80
N SER A 117 -22.13 -16.10 -48.73
CA SER A 117 -22.21 -14.86 -47.95
C SER A 117 -22.22 -15.15 -46.45
N ARG A 118 -21.52 -14.33 -45.67
CA ARG A 118 -21.48 -14.43 -44.20
C ARG A 118 -22.60 -13.63 -43.51
N ALA A 119 -23.65 -13.27 -44.25
CA ALA A 119 -24.78 -12.51 -43.73
C ALA A 119 -25.45 -13.25 -42.55
N GLY A 120 -25.57 -12.55 -41.42
CA GLY A 120 -26.14 -13.13 -40.20
C GLY A 120 -25.24 -14.15 -39.47
N PHE A 121 -23.96 -14.28 -39.86
CA PHE A 121 -22.95 -15.10 -39.19
C PHE A 121 -23.45 -16.51 -38.85
N LYS A 122 -23.17 -17.03 -37.65
CA LYS A 122 -23.57 -18.37 -37.19
C LYS A 122 -25.07 -18.63 -37.33
N ALA A 123 -25.91 -17.68 -36.88
CA ALA A 123 -27.37 -17.81 -36.99
C ALA A 123 -27.84 -17.99 -38.44
N GLY A 124 -27.27 -17.24 -39.37
CA GLY A 124 -27.57 -17.37 -40.79
C GLY A 124 -27.07 -18.68 -41.38
N ALA A 125 -25.91 -19.18 -40.95
CA ALA A 125 -25.37 -20.47 -41.40
C ALA A 125 -26.29 -21.62 -40.95
N LEU A 126 -26.70 -21.61 -39.68
CA LEU A 126 -27.66 -22.57 -39.12
C LEU A 126 -29.02 -22.51 -39.83
N ALA A 127 -29.54 -21.31 -40.10
CA ALA A 127 -30.78 -21.12 -40.87
C ALA A 127 -30.68 -21.70 -42.29
N TYR A 128 -29.57 -21.44 -42.98
CA TYR A 128 -29.31 -21.98 -44.32
C TYR A 128 -29.23 -23.51 -44.29
N GLY A 129 -28.48 -24.08 -43.34
CA GLY A 129 -28.38 -25.52 -43.14
C GLY A 129 -29.72 -26.18 -42.86
N LEU A 130 -30.56 -25.57 -42.01
CA LEU A 130 -31.90 -26.07 -41.67
C LEU A 130 -32.80 -26.22 -42.91
N GLY A 131 -32.61 -25.39 -43.94
CA GLY A 131 -33.31 -25.51 -45.23
C GLY A 131 -32.88 -26.71 -46.08
N HIS A 132 -31.72 -27.31 -45.79
CA HIS A 132 -31.11 -28.40 -46.56
C HIS A 132 -31.17 -29.77 -45.84
N THR A 133 -31.95 -29.89 -44.78
CA THR A 133 -32.17 -31.15 -44.04
C THR A 133 -33.65 -31.37 -43.77
N SER A 134 -34.06 -32.64 -43.77
CA SER A 134 -35.39 -33.10 -43.31
C SER A 134 -35.35 -33.82 -41.96
N ALA A 135 -34.21 -33.83 -41.28
CA ALA A 135 -34.05 -34.48 -39.99
C ALA A 135 -34.97 -33.86 -38.92
N GLU A 136 -35.51 -34.73 -38.06
CA GLU A 136 -36.43 -34.32 -36.99
C GLU A 136 -35.69 -33.69 -35.82
N LEU A 137 -34.44 -34.13 -35.60
CA LEU A 137 -33.55 -33.62 -34.57
C LEU A 137 -32.30 -33.00 -35.18
N ILE A 138 -31.89 -31.84 -34.66
CA ILE A 138 -30.72 -31.07 -35.09
C ILE A 138 -29.74 -30.97 -33.92
N ALA A 139 -28.63 -31.69 -33.98
CA ALA A 139 -27.53 -31.55 -33.04
C ALA A 139 -26.57 -30.45 -33.52
N ILE A 140 -26.04 -29.64 -32.61
CA ILE A 140 -25.17 -28.51 -32.97
C ILE A 140 -23.90 -28.56 -32.15
N PHE A 141 -22.75 -28.46 -32.82
CA PHE A 141 -21.44 -28.36 -32.18
C PHE A 141 -20.59 -27.27 -32.82
N ASP A 142 -20.09 -26.36 -31.99
CA ASP A 142 -19.06 -25.39 -32.39
C ASP A 142 -17.71 -26.09 -32.61
N ALA A 143 -16.82 -25.45 -33.35
CA ALA A 143 -15.59 -26.07 -33.85
C ALA A 143 -14.58 -26.50 -32.78
N ASP A 144 -14.71 -25.96 -31.57
CA ASP A 144 -13.87 -26.25 -30.42
C ASP A 144 -14.37 -27.42 -29.56
N PHE A 145 -15.55 -27.98 -29.86
CA PHE A 145 -16.15 -29.09 -29.09
C PHE A 145 -15.74 -30.47 -29.60
N VAL A 146 -15.75 -31.44 -28.68
CA VAL A 146 -15.51 -32.85 -28.97
C VAL A 146 -16.66 -33.68 -28.38
N PRO A 147 -17.74 -33.96 -29.13
CA PRO A 147 -18.80 -34.83 -28.66
C PRO A 147 -18.33 -36.26 -28.36
N PRO A 148 -18.82 -36.90 -27.28
CA PRO A 148 -18.60 -38.32 -27.08
C PRO A 148 -19.38 -39.14 -28.10
N THR A 149 -18.90 -40.35 -28.41
CA THR A 149 -19.49 -41.21 -29.44
C THR A 149 -20.93 -41.60 -29.14
N ASP A 150 -21.31 -41.72 -27.87
CA ASP A 150 -22.66 -42.07 -27.42
C ASP A 150 -23.58 -40.85 -27.17
N PHE A 151 -23.18 -39.65 -27.60
CA PHE A 151 -23.91 -38.41 -27.36
C PHE A 151 -25.39 -38.47 -27.77
N LEU A 152 -25.69 -38.99 -28.97
CA LEU A 152 -27.07 -39.09 -29.46
C LEU A 152 -27.86 -40.16 -28.70
N ARG A 153 -27.22 -41.28 -28.34
CA ARG A 153 -27.83 -42.33 -27.50
C ARG A 153 -28.31 -41.76 -26.16
N GLN A 154 -27.51 -40.89 -25.55
CA GLN A 154 -27.81 -40.29 -24.26
C GLN A 154 -28.81 -39.13 -24.31
N THR A 155 -28.96 -38.45 -25.45
CA THR A 155 -29.85 -37.28 -25.61
C THR A 155 -31.21 -37.63 -26.20
N ALA A 156 -31.27 -38.60 -27.10
CA ALA A 156 -32.45 -38.85 -27.90
C ALA A 156 -33.67 -39.35 -27.08
N GLY A 157 -33.43 -40.06 -25.97
CA GLY A 157 -34.50 -40.50 -25.05
C GLY A 157 -35.32 -39.35 -24.46
N SER A 158 -34.74 -38.14 -24.31
CA SER A 158 -35.49 -36.97 -23.81
C SER A 158 -36.57 -36.49 -24.77
N PHE A 159 -36.49 -36.80 -26.07
CA PHE A 159 -37.47 -36.39 -27.07
C PHE A 159 -38.70 -37.32 -27.15
N GLN A 160 -38.77 -38.36 -26.31
CA GLN A 160 -40.00 -39.11 -26.11
C GLN A 160 -41.12 -38.24 -25.53
N ASP A 161 -40.76 -37.21 -24.74
CA ASP A 161 -41.69 -36.15 -24.36
C ASP A 161 -41.84 -35.16 -25.54
N PRO A 162 -43.03 -35.08 -26.18
CA PRO A 162 -43.24 -34.21 -27.33
C PRO A 162 -43.15 -32.73 -26.98
N SER A 163 -43.25 -32.36 -25.69
CA SER A 163 -43.10 -30.97 -25.24
C SER A 163 -41.64 -30.52 -25.18
N ILE A 164 -40.66 -31.43 -25.23
CA ILE A 164 -39.24 -31.09 -25.24
C ILE A 164 -38.85 -30.52 -26.60
N GLY A 165 -38.49 -29.24 -26.60
CA GLY A 165 -38.01 -28.51 -27.77
C GLY A 165 -36.50 -28.64 -27.97
N PHE A 166 -35.74 -28.72 -26.88
CA PHE A 166 -34.29 -28.95 -26.95
C PHE A 166 -33.73 -29.63 -25.70
N VAL A 167 -32.55 -30.23 -25.87
CA VAL A 167 -31.77 -30.94 -24.87
C VAL A 167 -30.37 -30.32 -24.85
N GLN A 168 -29.91 -29.88 -23.68
CA GLN A 168 -28.57 -29.32 -23.48
C GLN A 168 -27.71 -30.28 -22.63
N ALA A 169 -26.50 -30.58 -23.10
CA ALA A 169 -25.49 -31.30 -22.32
C ALA A 169 -24.56 -30.33 -21.59
N ARG A 170 -23.83 -30.83 -20.59
CA ARG A 170 -22.87 -30.05 -19.80
C ARG A 170 -21.57 -29.85 -20.56
N TRP A 171 -20.99 -28.65 -20.48
CA TRP A 171 -19.66 -28.39 -21.01
C TRP A 171 -18.57 -28.99 -20.11
N GLY A 172 -17.59 -29.63 -20.73
CA GLY A 172 -16.31 -30.01 -20.13
C GLY A 172 -15.19 -29.15 -20.72
N HIS A 173 -13.96 -29.31 -20.23
CA HIS A 173 -12.84 -28.43 -20.58
C HIS A 173 -11.63 -29.26 -20.99
N LEU A 174 -11.15 -29.11 -22.23
CA LEU A 174 -9.96 -29.81 -22.75
C LEU A 174 -8.67 -29.28 -22.10
N ASP A 175 -8.59 -27.97 -21.88
CA ASP A 175 -7.39 -27.24 -21.50
C ASP A 175 -7.48 -26.58 -20.10
N GLU A 176 -8.36 -27.10 -19.22
CA GLU A 176 -8.44 -26.68 -17.82
C GLU A 176 -7.07 -26.70 -17.11
N GLY A 177 -6.22 -27.68 -17.48
CA GLY A 177 -4.88 -27.85 -16.93
C GLY A 177 -3.79 -26.98 -17.57
N TYR A 178 -4.11 -26.18 -18.59
CA TYR A 178 -3.12 -25.40 -19.35
C TYR A 178 -2.52 -24.27 -18.53
N SER A 179 -3.36 -23.45 -17.88
CA SER A 179 -2.94 -22.30 -17.08
C SER A 179 -3.85 -22.09 -15.87
N TRP A 180 -3.43 -21.23 -14.94
CA TRP A 180 -4.31 -20.81 -13.85
C TRP A 180 -5.54 -20.04 -14.38
N PHE A 181 -5.39 -19.33 -15.50
CA PHE A 181 -6.45 -18.55 -16.13
C PHE A 181 -7.52 -19.44 -16.76
N THR A 182 -7.14 -20.46 -17.55
CA THR A 182 -8.09 -21.45 -18.10
C THR A 182 -8.79 -22.23 -17.00
N ARG A 183 -8.10 -22.53 -15.90
CA ARG A 183 -8.73 -23.13 -14.71
C ARG A 183 -9.79 -22.24 -14.06
N LEU A 184 -9.59 -20.92 -13.99
CA LEU A 184 -10.61 -20.00 -13.45
C LEU A 184 -11.81 -19.89 -14.38
N GLN A 185 -11.60 -19.89 -15.69
CA GLN A 185 -12.68 -19.95 -16.68
C GLN A 185 -13.51 -21.23 -16.53
N ALA A 186 -12.85 -22.37 -16.36
CA ALA A 186 -13.52 -23.64 -16.07
C ALA A 186 -14.38 -23.58 -14.80
N LEU A 187 -13.92 -22.92 -13.73
CA LEU A 187 -14.74 -22.70 -12.52
C LEU A 187 -15.99 -21.85 -12.82
N PHE A 188 -15.85 -20.79 -13.62
CA PHE A 188 -16.97 -19.93 -14.03
C PHE A 188 -18.05 -20.72 -14.79
N ILE A 189 -17.62 -21.51 -15.77
CA ILE A 189 -18.52 -22.33 -16.60
C ILE A 189 -19.12 -23.48 -15.77
N ASP A 190 -18.32 -24.15 -14.94
CA ASP A 190 -18.81 -25.20 -14.03
C ASP A 190 -19.92 -24.66 -13.11
N PHE A 191 -19.79 -23.43 -12.59
CA PHE A 191 -20.85 -22.80 -11.81
C PHE A 191 -22.15 -22.62 -12.61
N HIS A 192 -22.05 -22.11 -13.84
CA HIS A 192 -23.22 -21.96 -14.70
C HIS A 192 -23.95 -23.29 -14.92
N PHE A 193 -23.21 -24.35 -15.28
CA PHE A 193 -23.79 -25.64 -15.63
C PHE A 193 -24.21 -26.50 -14.42
N LEU A 194 -23.41 -26.53 -13.34
CA LEU A 194 -23.65 -27.38 -12.17
C LEU A 194 -24.45 -26.68 -11.07
N VAL A 195 -24.75 -25.38 -11.18
CA VAL A 195 -25.61 -24.68 -10.23
C VAL A 195 -26.77 -24.02 -10.94
N GLU A 196 -26.51 -23.04 -11.80
CA GLU A 196 -27.58 -22.22 -12.37
C GLU A 196 -28.49 -23.04 -13.29
N GLN A 197 -27.93 -23.71 -14.30
CA GLN A 197 -28.69 -24.43 -15.32
C GLN A 197 -29.35 -25.68 -14.75
N ALA A 198 -28.64 -26.40 -13.88
CA ALA A 198 -29.17 -27.55 -13.15
C ALA A 198 -30.44 -27.20 -12.35
N VAL A 199 -30.37 -26.12 -11.55
CA VAL A 199 -31.52 -25.70 -10.73
C VAL A 199 -32.64 -25.12 -11.59
N ARG A 200 -32.31 -24.36 -12.64
CA ARG A 200 -33.30 -23.81 -13.56
C ARG A 200 -34.10 -24.90 -14.26
N SER A 201 -33.42 -25.91 -14.80
CA SER A 201 -34.07 -27.07 -15.42
C SER A 201 -34.93 -27.84 -14.42
N ALA A 202 -34.40 -28.15 -13.23
CA ALA A 202 -35.13 -28.92 -12.22
C ALA A 202 -36.33 -28.17 -11.63
N SER A 203 -36.29 -26.83 -11.60
CA SER A 203 -37.35 -25.99 -11.02
C SER A 203 -38.38 -25.52 -12.05
N GLY A 204 -38.23 -25.88 -13.33
CA GLY A 204 -39.10 -25.41 -14.41
C GLY A 204 -38.96 -23.92 -14.72
N TYR A 205 -37.80 -23.33 -14.41
CA TYR A 205 -37.45 -22.01 -14.92
C TYR A 205 -36.98 -22.14 -16.37
N PHE A 206 -36.97 -21.02 -17.10
CA PHE A 206 -36.45 -21.04 -18.46
C PHE A 206 -35.00 -21.51 -18.46
N VAL A 207 -34.58 -22.26 -19.47
CA VAL A 207 -33.21 -22.76 -19.65
C VAL A 207 -32.66 -22.18 -20.95
N ASN A 208 -31.38 -21.87 -21.01
CA ASN A 208 -30.69 -21.49 -22.25
C ASN A 208 -30.06 -22.72 -22.92
N PHE A 209 -30.25 -22.85 -24.22
CA PHE A 209 -29.31 -23.52 -25.09
C PHE A 209 -28.07 -22.64 -25.21
N THR A 210 -26.88 -23.19 -25.00
CA THR A 210 -25.62 -22.43 -24.97
C THR A 210 -24.91 -22.40 -26.32
N GLY A 211 -25.64 -22.65 -27.40
CA GLY A 211 -25.15 -22.52 -28.76
C GLY A 211 -24.40 -23.74 -29.30
N SER A 212 -24.09 -24.72 -28.45
CA SER A 212 -23.36 -25.94 -28.78
C SER A 212 -23.70 -27.05 -27.77
N ALA A 213 -23.24 -28.28 -28.02
CA ALA A 213 -23.36 -29.42 -27.13
C ALA A 213 -24.82 -29.75 -26.76
N GLY A 214 -25.72 -29.68 -27.74
CA GLY A 214 -27.11 -30.06 -27.51
C GLY A 214 -27.86 -30.33 -28.81
N VAL A 215 -29.11 -30.77 -28.63
CA VAL A 215 -29.99 -31.22 -29.71
C VAL A 215 -31.29 -30.43 -29.67
N TRP A 216 -31.77 -30.01 -30.82
CA TRP A 216 -33.05 -29.33 -31.00
C TRP A 216 -34.03 -30.21 -31.76
N ARG A 217 -35.30 -30.16 -31.38
CA ARG A 217 -36.39 -30.62 -32.22
C ARG A 217 -36.61 -29.59 -33.34
N ARG A 218 -36.55 -30.03 -34.60
CA ARG A 218 -36.77 -29.16 -35.77
C ARG A 218 -38.07 -28.38 -35.68
N ALA A 219 -39.15 -29.05 -35.29
CA ALA A 219 -40.47 -28.43 -35.13
C ALA A 219 -40.44 -27.26 -34.14
N ALA A 220 -39.68 -27.38 -33.04
CA ALA A 220 -39.54 -26.31 -32.06
C ALA A 220 -38.77 -25.11 -32.62
N ILE A 221 -37.73 -25.33 -33.43
CA ILE A 221 -37.01 -24.24 -34.12
C ILE A 221 -37.96 -23.49 -35.05
N VAL A 222 -38.72 -24.22 -35.88
CA VAL A 222 -39.63 -23.64 -36.89
C VAL A 222 -40.77 -22.88 -36.22
N ASP A 223 -41.48 -23.51 -35.27
CA ASP A 223 -42.57 -22.89 -34.52
C ASP A 223 -42.12 -21.63 -33.78
N SER A 224 -40.88 -21.63 -33.31
CA SER A 224 -40.31 -20.48 -32.60
C SER A 224 -39.98 -19.29 -33.51
N GLY A 225 -40.03 -19.46 -34.83
CA GLY A 225 -39.67 -18.44 -35.84
C GLY A 225 -38.24 -18.55 -36.36
N GLY A 226 -37.58 -19.69 -36.15
CA GLY A 226 -36.24 -19.97 -36.71
C GLY A 226 -35.06 -19.29 -36.01
N TRP A 227 -33.88 -19.49 -36.58
CA TRP A 227 -32.64 -18.80 -36.21
C TRP A 227 -32.66 -17.36 -36.74
N THR A 228 -32.18 -16.43 -35.92
CA THR A 228 -32.20 -14.99 -36.23
C THR A 228 -30.89 -14.34 -35.84
N ALA A 229 -30.37 -13.46 -36.69
CA ALA A 229 -29.16 -12.68 -36.46
C ALA A 229 -29.41 -11.32 -35.77
N ASN A 230 -30.61 -11.12 -35.23
CA ASN A 230 -31.00 -9.90 -34.54
C ASN A 230 -30.22 -9.64 -33.23
N THR A 231 -29.68 -10.70 -32.63
CA THR A 231 -28.85 -10.67 -31.44
C THR A 231 -27.53 -11.40 -31.72
N LEU A 232 -26.47 -11.09 -30.97
CA LEU A 232 -25.19 -11.81 -31.07
C LEU A 232 -25.18 -13.17 -30.33
N THR A 233 -26.29 -13.51 -29.67
CA THR A 233 -26.53 -14.77 -28.94
C THR A 233 -27.85 -15.34 -29.45
N GLU A 234 -27.82 -15.87 -30.68
CA GLU A 234 -28.98 -16.44 -31.38
C GLU A 234 -29.59 -17.64 -30.65
N ASP A 235 -28.75 -18.34 -29.89
CA ASP A 235 -29.02 -19.50 -29.07
C ASP A 235 -29.92 -19.15 -27.87
N LEU A 236 -29.53 -18.14 -27.09
CA LEU A 236 -30.29 -17.63 -25.96
C LEU A 236 -31.63 -17.06 -26.42
N ASP A 237 -31.64 -16.32 -27.53
CA ASP A 237 -32.84 -15.74 -28.11
C ASP A 237 -33.86 -16.82 -28.53
N LEU A 238 -33.42 -17.83 -29.27
CA LEU A 238 -34.28 -18.95 -29.69
C LEU A 238 -34.80 -19.76 -28.49
N SER A 239 -33.95 -20.01 -27.50
CA SER A 239 -34.31 -20.72 -26.26
C SER A 239 -35.49 -20.07 -25.54
N TYR A 240 -35.45 -18.74 -25.39
CA TYR A 240 -36.51 -18.00 -24.72
C TYR A 240 -37.77 -17.92 -25.57
N ARG A 241 -37.65 -17.70 -26.89
CA ARG A 241 -38.81 -17.70 -27.80
C ARG A 241 -39.54 -19.05 -27.80
N ALA A 242 -38.80 -20.16 -27.79
CA ALA A 242 -39.38 -21.50 -27.71
C ALA A 242 -40.14 -21.72 -26.41
N GLN A 243 -39.54 -21.37 -25.27
CA GLN A 243 -40.18 -21.54 -23.97
C GLN A 243 -41.35 -20.60 -23.73
N LEU A 244 -41.35 -19.41 -24.35
CA LEU A 244 -42.52 -18.52 -24.37
C LEU A 244 -43.68 -19.11 -25.18
N ARG A 245 -43.41 -19.98 -26.15
CA ARG A 245 -44.43 -20.76 -26.89
C ARG A 245 -44.82 -22.07 -26.21
N GLY A 246 -44.26 -22.38 -25.03
CA GLY A 246 -44.63 -23.56 -24.24
C GLY A 246 -43.74 -24.78 -24.46
N TRP A 247 -42.71 -24.70 -25.32
CA TRP A 247 -41.69 -25.74 -25.41
C TRP A 247 -40.89 -25.83 -24.10
N ARG A 248 -40.49 -27.04 -23.73
CA ARG A 248 -39.68 -27.32 -22.54
C ARG A 248 -38.26 -27.67 -22.94
N ALA A 249 -37.33 -27.39 -22.03
CA ALA A 249 -35.93 -27.75 -22.17
C ALA A 249 -35.61 -28.93 -21.25
N ALA A 250 -34.75 -29.84 -21.70
CA ALA A 250 -34.11 -30.83 -20.86
C ALA A 250 -32.62 -30.49 -20.70
N TYR A 251 -32.09 -30.58 -19.49
CA TYR A 251 -30.66 -30.42 -19.22
C TYR A 251 -30.08 -31.73 -18.70
N LEU A 252 -28.98 -32.18 -19.31
CA LEU A 252 -28.31 -33.44 -19.03
C LEU A 252 -26.98 -33.17 -18.34
N GLU A 253 -27.00 -33.10 -17.02
CA GLU A 253 -25.82 -32.74 -16.21
C GLU A 253 -24.65 -33.75 -16.32
N ASP A 254 -24.98 -35.05 -16.41
CA ASP A 254 -23.98 -36.14 -16.45
C ASP A 254 -23.36 -36.36 -17.84
N LEU A 255 -23.97 -35.81 -18.91
CA LEU A 255 -23.43 -35.89 -20.26
C LEU A 255 -22.47 -34.71 -20.47
N VAL A 256 -21.18 -35.01 -20.61
CA VAL A 256 -20.12 -34.01 -20.71
C VAL A 256 -19.61 -33.91 -22.13
N VAL A 257 -19.57 -32.70 -22.68
CA VAL A 257 -18.97 -32.40 -23.98
C VAL A 257 -17.80 -31.43 -23.80
N PRO A 258 -16.54 -31.89 -23.91
CA PRO A 258 -15.38 -31.02 -23.76
C PRO A 258 -15.26 -29.93 -24.83
N GLU A 259 -14.94 -28.71 -24.41
CA GLU A 259 -14.57 -27.56 -25.25
C GLU A 259 -13.14 -27.07 -24.99
N GLU A 260 -12.60 -26.26 -25.90
CA GLU A 260 -11.31 -25.57 -25.73
C GLU A 260 -11.52 -24.13 -25.25
N LEU A 261 -10.94 -23.77 -24.10
CA LEU A 261 -11.03 -22.44 -23.51
C LEU A 261 -10.08 -21.43 -24.18
N PRO A 262 -10.41 -20.13 -24.15
CA PRO A 262 -9.47 -19.08 -24.54
C PRO A 262 -8.21 -19.06 -23.65
N VAL A 263 -7.04 -19.24 -24.27
CA VAL A 263 -5.74 -19.22 -23.57
C VAL A 263 -5.16 -17.83 -23.34
N SER A 264 -5.69 -16.79 -24.01
CA SER A 264 -5.26 -15.40 -23.88
C SER A 264 -6.36 -14.50 -23.32
N ILE A 265 -5.98 -13.44 -22.61
CA ILE A 265 -6.95 -12.51 -22.02
C ILE A 265 -7.72 -11.73 -23.09
N ASP A 266 -7.08 -11.41 -24.23
CA ASP A 266 -7.71 -10.65 -25.31
C ASP A 266 -8.75 -11.52 -26.07
N ALA A 267 -8.49 -12.83 -26.23
CA ALA A 267 -9.47 -13.77 -26.77
C ALA A 267 -10.66 -13.96 -25.81
N TYR A 268 -10.39 -14.07 -24.51
CA TYR A 268 -11.43 -14.09 -23.48
C TYR A 268 -12.25 -12.79 -23.47
N ARG A 269 -11.61 -11.62 -23.56
CA ARG A 269 -12.27 -10.31 -23.62
C ARG A 269 -13.23 -10.21 -24.80
N SER A 270 -12.81 -10.69 -25.97
CA SER A 270 -13.64 -10.74 -27.18
C SER A 270 -14.85 -11.66 -27.00
N GLN A 271 -14.65 -12.84 -26.40
CA GLN A 271 -15.74 -13.78 -26.11
C GLN A 271 -16.76 -13.18 -25.13
N GLN A 272 -16.30 -12.66 -23.99
CA GLN A 272 -17.17 -12.04 -22.97
C GLN A 272 -17.89 -10.80 -23.50
N SER A 273 -17.24 -9.99 -24.33
CA SER A 273 -17.88 -8.82 -24.96
C SER A 273 -19.06 -9.24 -25.84
N ARG A 274 -18.89 -10.31 -26.64
CA ARG A 274 -19.96 -10.86 -27.48
C ARG A 274 -21.12 -11.42 -26.66
N TRP A 275 -20.83 -12.24 -25.64
CA TRP A 275 -21.85 -12.83 -24.77
C TRP A 275 -22.62 -11.77 -23.97
N ALA A 276 -21.93 -10.76 -23.45
CA ALA A 276 -22.58 -9.65 -22.75
C ALA A 276 -23.46 -8.83 -23.68
N THR A 277 -22.95 -8.45 -24.87
CA THR A 277 -23.72 -7.67 -25.86
C THR A 277 -24.99 -8.42 -26.27
N GLY A 278 -24.86 -9.70 -26.62
CA GLY A 278 -26.01 -10.54 -27.01
C GLY A 278 -27.00 -10.73 -25.87
N SER A 279 -26.54 -10.97 -24.65
CA SER A 279 -27.40 -11.08 -23.46
C SER A 279 -28.23 -9.81 -23.22
N PHE A 280 -27.62 -8.62 -23.31
CA PHE A 280 -28.35 -7.37 -23.17
C PHE A 280 -29.34 -7.14 -24.33
N GLN A 281 -28.96 -7.46 -25.58
CA GLN A 281 -29.89 -7.40 -26.72
C GLN A 281 -31.09 -8.33 -26.52
N CYS A 282 -30.87 -9.55 -26.01
CA CYS A 282 -31.91 -10.48 -25.62
C CYS A 282 -32.78 -9.89 -24.50
N ALA A 283 -32.19 -9.29 -23.46
CA ALA A 283 -32.93 -8.66 -22.37
C ALA A 283 -33.87 -7.56 -22.88
N PHE A 284 -33.36 -6.63 -23.70
CA PHE A 284 -34.15 -5.53 -24.25
C PHE A 284 -35.34 -6.00 -25.09
N ARG A 285 -35.20 -7.13 -25.79
CA ARG A 285 -36.25 -7.69 -26.65
C ARG A 285 -37.23 -8.60 -25.92
N LEU A 286 -36.74 -9.41 -24.99
CA LEU A 286 -37.47 -10.55 -24.42
C LEU A 286 -38.06 -10.29 -23.03
N LEU A 287 -37.57 -9.29 -22.28
CA LEU A 287 -38.14 -8.98 -20.96
C LEU A 287 -39.62 -8.58 -21.04
N GLY A 288 -39.98 -7.70 -21.98
CA GLY A 288 -41.39 -7.32 -22.20
C GLY A 288 -42.31 -8.53 -22.44
N PRO A 289 -42.01 -9.39 -23.43
CA PRO A 289 -42.72 -10.66 -23.64
C PRO A 289 -42.77 -11.57 -22.41
N VAL A 290 -41.66 -11.73 -21.68
CA VAL A 290 -41.60 -12.55 -20.45
C VAL A 290 -42.57 -12.03 -19.39
N TRP A 291 -42.60 -10.72 -19.15
CA TRP A 291 -43.47 -10.14 -18.14
C TRP A 291 -44.96 -10.18 -18.54
N ARG A 292 -45.26 -10.09 -19.85
CA ARG A 292 -46.61 -10.24 -20.40
C ARG A 292 -47.08 -11.70 -20.50
N SER A 293 -46.20 -12.69 -20.37
CA SER A 293 -46.57 -14.09 -20.50
C SER A 293 -47.39 -14.60 -19.31
N ARG A 294 -48.05 -15.76 -19.47
CA ARG A 294 -48.82 -16.44 -18.41
C ARG A 294 -47.94 -17.28 -17.46
N ASN A 295 -46.60 -17.16 -17.53
CA ASN A 295 -45.69 -17.92 -16.67
C ASN A 295 -45.75 -17.48 -15.19
N ARG A 296 -45.30 -18.37 -14.30
CA ARG A 296 -45.22 -18.11 -12.86
C ARG A 296 -44.32 -16.90 -12.56
N LEU A 297 -44.64 -16.13 -11.52
CA LEU A 297 -43.84 -14.97 -11.11
C LEU A 297 -42.37 -15.34 -10.84
N ALA A 298 -42.12 -16.48 -10.18
CA ALA A 298 -40.76 -16.98 -9.96
C ALA A 298 -40.00 -17.19 -11.29
N THR A 299 -40.64 -17.74 -12.32
CA THR A 299 -40.04 -17.90 -13.66
C THR A 299 -39.73 -16.54 -14.30
N LYS A 300 -40.62 -15.54 -14.15
CA LYS A 300 -40.41 -14.18 -14.68
C LYS A 300 -39.22 -13.48 -13.99
N VAL A 301 -39.13 -13.59 -12.67
CA VAL A 301 -38.01 -13.05 -11.89
C VAL A 301 -36.70 -13.74 -12.28
N GLN A 302 -36.68 -15.07 -12.34
CA GLN A 302 -35.50 -15.85 -12.74
C GLN A 302 -35.06 -15.60 -14.19
N ALA A 303 -36.01 -15.36 -15.09
CA ALA A 303 -35.74 -14.93 -16.46
C ALA A 303 -35.13 -13.52 -16.48
N THR A 304 -35.65 -12.61 -15.68
CA THR A 304 -35.15 -11.23 -15.58
C THR A 304 -33.72 -11.19 -15.07
N ILE A 305 -33.44 -11.90 -13.97
CA ILE A 305 -32.11 -11.96 -13.37
C ILE A 305 -31.10 -12.62 -14.32
N HIS A 306 -31.49 -13.69 -15.01
CA HIS A 306 -30.61 -14.37 -15.97
C HIS A 306 -30.28 -13.47 -17.18
N LEU A 307 -31.28 -12.85 -17.81
CA LEU A 307 -31.05 -11.98 -18.96
C LEU A 307 -30.22 -10.73 -18.61
N LEU A 308 -30.31 -10.25 -17.37
CA LEU A 308 -29.57 -9.10 -16.87
C LEU A 308 -28.33 -9.46 -16.05
N ALA A 309 -27.89 -10.73 -16.04
CA ALA A 309 -26.79 -11.17 -15.17
C ALA A 309 -25.47 -10.44 -15.45
N TYR A 310 -25.21 -10.10 -16.72
CA TYR A 310 -24.05 -9.27 -17.09
C TYR A 310 -24.12 -7.82 -16.55
N GLY A 311 -25.27 -7.36 -16.04
CA GLY A 311 -25.45 -6.03 -15.44
C GLY A 311 -24.72 -5.82 -14.11
N VAL A 312 -24.27 -6.89 -13.44
CA VAL A 312 -23.57 -6.82 -12.14
C VAL A 312 -22.29 -6.00 -12.23
N GLY A 313 -21.42 -6.28 -13.20
CA GLY A 313 -20.16 -5.55 -13.39
C GLY A 313 -20.36 -4.03 -13.59
N PRO A 314 -21.24 -3.61 -14.52
CA PRO A 314 -21.62 -2.21 -14.68
C PRO A 314 -22.16 -1.53 -13.42
N LEU A 315 -23.07 -2.19 -12.68
CA LEU A 315 -23.62 -1.64 -11.44
C LEU A 315 -22.52 -1.44 -10.40
N MET A 316 -21.61 -2.41 -10.27
CA MET A 316 -20.48 -2.30 -9.36
C MET A 316 -19.51 -1.17 -9.76
N LEU A 317 -19.26 -0.97 -11.06
CA LEU A 317 -18.40 0.14 -11.51
C LEU A 317 -19.03 1.51 -11.24
N VAL A 318 -20.35 1.64 -11.41
CA VAL A 318 -21.08 2.87 -11.05
C VAL A 318 -20.88 3.20 -9.57
N GLN A 319 -20.90 2.21 -8.69
CA GLN A 319 -20.60 2.42 -7.27
C GLN A 319 -19.18 2.93 -7.04
N LEU A 320 -18.18 2.32 -7.70
CA LEU A 320 -16.79 2.76 -7.60
C LEU A 320 -16.61 4.23 -8.03
N VAL A 321 -17.26 4.64 -9.11
CA VAL A 321 -17.19 6.03 -9.62
C VAL A 321 -17.83 7.03 -8.63
N CYS A 322 -18.78 6.59 -7.82
CA CYS A 322 -19.39 7.42 -6.77
C CYS A 322 -18.50 7.60 -5.52
N TYR A 323 -17.45 6.80 -5.33
CA TYR A 323 -16.65 6.83 -4.09
C TYR A 323 -15.85 8.12 -3.89
N PRO A 324 -15.17 8.72 -4.89
CA PRO A 324 -14.49 10.00 -4.70
C PRO A 324 -15.45 11.09 -4.23
N THR A 325 -16.62 11.21 -4.87
CA THR A 325 -17.66 12.17 -4.46
C THR A 325 -18.20 11.89 -3.06
N LEU A 326 -18.32 10.61 -2.67
CA LEU A 326 -18.75 10.21 -1.35
C LEU A 326 -17.69 10.58 -0.29
N LEU A 327 -16.42 10.26 -0.51
CA LEU A 327 -15.33 10.60 0.41
C LEU A 327 -15.18 12.12 0.59
N LEU A 328 -15.38 12.91 -0.47
CA LEU A 328 -15.37 14.38 -0.38
C LEU A 328 -16.57 14.96 0.39
N THR A 329 -17.66 14.20 0.57
CA THR A 329 -18.91 14.70 1.19
C THR A 329 -19.21 14.07 2.56
N VAL A 330 -18.71 12.88 2.85
CA VAL A 330 -19.00 12.09 4.07
C VAL A 330 -18.29 12.60 5.33
N GLY A 331 -17.32 13.50 5.23
CA GLY A 331 -16.74 14.20 6.39
C GLY A 331 -17.73 15.01 7.26
N ARG A 332 -19.04 14.97 6.98
CA ARG A 332 -20.09 15.74 7.67
C ARG A 332 -21.27 14.91 8.23
N HIS A 333 -21.33 13.59 8.03
CA HIS A 333 -22.52 12.80 8.44
C HIS A 333 -22.15 11.46 9.10
N ASN A 334 -22.54 11.29 10.38
CA ASN A 334 -22.47 10.01 11.08
C ASN A 334 -23.50 9.03 10.52
N ILE A 335 -23.04 7.89 10.02
CA ILE A 335 -23.89 6.82 9.48
C ILE A 335 -24.52 6.06 10.66
N PRO A 336 -25.86 5.90 10.73
CA PRO A 336 -26.52 5.28 11.88
C PRO A 336 -26.21 3.77 12.02
N TRP A 337 -26.15 3.32 13.28
CA TRP A 337 -25.83 1.95 13.73
C TRP A 337 -26.69 0.83 13.09
N GLN A 338 -27.91 1.13 12.65
CA GLN A 338 -28.80 0.19 11.94
C GLN A 338 -28.25 -0.25 10.57
N LEU A 339 -27.30 0.49 9.97
CA LEU A 339 -26.60 0.05 8.77
C LEU A 339 -25.58 -1.07 9.05
N GLY A 340 -25.06 -1.21 10.28
CA GLY A 340 -24.09 -2.26 10.64
C GLY A 340 -24.64 -3.67 10.45
N ASP A 341 -25.89 -3.90 10.86
CA ASP A 341 -26.56 -5.20 10.68
C ASP A 341 -26.91 -5.47 9.22
N ALA A 342 -27.33 -4.44 8.48
CA ALA A 342 -27.55 -4.52 7.03
C ALA A 342 -26.25 -4.80 6.26
N LEU A 343 -25.10 -4.32 6.76
CA LEU A 343 -23.77 -4.56 6.21
C LEU A 343 -23.32 -6.00 6.41
N LEU A 344 -23.58 -6.61 7.57
CA LEU A 344 -23.30 -8.04 7.81
C LEU A 344 -24.14 -8.94 6.90
N LEU A 345 -25.41 -8.60 6.71
CA LEU A 345 -26.31 -9.29 5.79
C LEU A 345 -25.83 -9.13 4.32
N GLY A 346 -25.40 -7.92 3.94
CA GLY A 346 -24.83 -7.62 2.63
C GLY A 346 -23.52 -8.36 2.35
N LEU A 347 -22.63 -8.46 3.33
CA LEU A 347 -21.40 -9.24 3.24
C LEU A 347 -21.68 -10.74 3.09
N GLY A 348 -22.65 -11.27 3.84
CA GLY A 348 -23.08 -12.67 3.70
C GLY A 348 -23.58 -12.98 2.29
N VAL A 349 -24.29 -12.04 1.66
CA VAL A 349 -24.78 -12.17 0.28
C VAL A 349 -23.67 -11.97 -0.76
N ALA A 350 -22.69 -11.10 -0.50
CA ALA A 350 -21.55 -10.88 -1.38
C ALA A 350 -20.65 -12.14 -1.52
N ILE A 351 -20.67 -13.04 -0.53
CA ILE A 351 -19.93 -14.32 -0.55
C ILE A 351 -20.66 -15.39 -1.37
N SER A 352 -21.91 -15.16 -1.81
CA SER A 352 -22.72 -16.18 -2.49
C SER A 352 -22.10 -16.78 -3.77
N PRO A 353 -21.38 -16.04 -4.64
CA PRO A 353 -20.71 -16.65 -5.79
C PRO A 353 -19.66 -17.68 -5.35
N TRP A 354 -18.93 -17.39 -4.27
CA TRP A 354 -17.87 -18.27 -3.74
C TRP A 354 -18.44 -19.60 -3.24
N LEU A 355 -19.55 -19.56 -2.50
CA LEU A 355 -20.28 -20.76 -2.10
C LEU A 355 -20.77 -21.53 -3.33
N GLY A 356 -21.26 -20.82 -4.34
CA GLY A 356 -21.65 -21.37 -5.64
C GLY A 356 -20.55 -22.18 -6.30
N PHE A 357 -19.34 -21.62 -6.41
CA PHE A 357 -18.18 -22.31 -6.98
C PHE A 357 -17.77 -23.54 -6.18
N ILE A 358 -17.81 -23.47 -4.85
CA ILE A 358 -17.54 -24.62 -3.99
C ILE A 358 -18.55 -25.73 -4.25
N VAL A 359 -19.85 -25.40 -4.30
CA VAL A 359 -20.92 -26.36 -4.60
C VAL A 359 -20.78 -26.94 -6.00
N ALA A 360 -20.43 -26.14 -7.00
CA ALA A 360 -20.18 -26.63 -8.35
C ALA A 360 -19.05 -27.68 -8.35
N GLN A 361 -17.94 -27.43 -7.66
CA GLN A 361 -16.84 -28.39 -7.59
C GLN A 361 -17.19 -29.66 -6.80
N THR A 362 -17.95 -29.56 -5.70
CA THR A 362 -18.41 -30.75 -4.98
C THR A 362 -19.37 -31.59 -5.82
N ARG A 363 -20.28 -30.96 -6.57
CA ARG A 363 -21.16 -31.65 -7.52
C ARG A 363 -20.40 -32.29 -8.69
N ARG A 364 -19.27 -31.70 -9.10
CA ARG A 364 -18.34 -32.31 -10.06
C ARG A 364 -17.60 -33.54 -9.51
N GLY A 365 -17.75 -33.88 -8.23
CA GLY A 365 -17.05 -34.97 -7.56
C GLY A 365 -15.65 -34.60 -7.03
N ARG A 366 -15.33 -33.31 -6.95
CA ARG A 366 -14.07 -32.80 -6.40
C ARG A 366 -14.25 -32.33 -4.96
N PRO A 367 -13.18 -32.32 -4.14
CA PRO A 367 -13.30 -31.83 -2.78
C PRO A 367 -13.56 -30.31 -2.75
N TRP A 368 -14.29 -29.85 -1.73
CA TRP A 368 -14.79 -28.47 -1.62
C TRP A 368 -13.68 -27.40 -1.75
N TRP A 369 -12.47 -27.68 -1.27
CA TRP A 369 -11.35 -26.74 -1.32
C TRP A 369 -10.84 -26.47 -2.75
N THR A 370 -11.20 -27.29 -3.74
CA THR A 370 -10.87 -27.03 -5.14
C THR A 370 -11.61 -25.81 -5.69
N GLY A 371 -12.72 -25.39 -5.05
CA GLY A 371 -13.43 -24.15 -5.33
C GLY A 371 -12.82 -22.91 -4.67
N VAL A 372 -11.89 -23.04 -3.71
CA VAL A 372 -11.28 -21.89 -2.99
C VAL A 372 -10.62 -20.87 -3.94
N PRO A 373 -9.89 -21.26 -5.00
CA PRO A 373 -9.32 -20.31 -5.95
C PRO A 373 -10.34 -19.42 -6.68
N SER A 374 -11.64 -19.72 -6.60
CA SER A 374 -12.69 -18.91 -7.23
C SER A 374 -12.84 -17.50 -6.66
N LEU A 375 -12.21 -17.17 -5.53
CA LEU A 375 -12.07 -15.77 -5.09
C LEU A 375 -11.43 -14.91 -6.20
N PHE A 376 -10.50 -15.47 -6.98
CA PHE A 376 -9.89 -14.78 -8.11
C PHE A 376 -10.86 -14.59 -9.30
N CYS A 377 -11.96 -15.35 -9.38
CA CYS A 377 -12.99 -15.11 -10.39
C CYS A 377 -13.69 -13.76 -10.18
N GLN A 378 -13.88 -13.32 -8.92
CA GLN A 378 -14.44 -12.00 -8.63
C GLN A 378 -13.47 -10.88 -9.01
N VAL A 379 -12.17 -11.08 -8.77
CA VAL A 379 -11.11 -10.14 -9.18
C VAL A 379 -11.10 -9.98 -10.71
N ILE A 380 -11.11 -11.08 -11.46
CA ILE A 380 -11.20 -11.02 -12.94
C ILE A 380 -12.53 -10.39 -13.36
N GLY A 381 -13.66 -10.78 -12.74
CA GLY A 381 -14.97 -10.20 -13.03
C GLY A 381 -15.02 -8.68 -12.85
N ALA A 382 -14.42 -8.18 -11.77
CA ALA A 382 -14.27 -6.74 -11.52
C ALA A 382 -13.40 -6.07 -12.59
N GLY A 383 -12.28 -6.69 -12.98
CA GLY A 383 -11.42 -6.19 -14.07
C GLY A 383 -12.11 -6.18 -15.44
N MET A 384 -13.03 -7.11 -15.68
CA MET A 384 -13.83 -7.18 -16.92
C MET A 384 -15.01 -6.21 -16.96
N SER A 385 -15.30 -5.48 -15.88
CA SER A 385 -16.46 -4.57 -15.78
C SER A 385 -16.48 -3.49 -16.88
N LEU A 386 -15.31 -2.91 -17.22
CA LEU A 386 -15.18 -1.96 -18.33
C LEU A 386 -15.58 -2.59 -19.67
N ASN A 387 -15.10 -3.81 -19.94
CA ASN A 387 -15.44 -4.53 -21.16
C ASN A 387 -16.95 -4.79 -21.26
N VAL A 388 -17.60 -5.08 -20.12
CA VAL A 388 -19.05 -5.30 -20.06
C VAL A 388 -19.84 -4.01 -20.22
N ILE A 389 -19.38 -2.87 -19.70
CA ILE A 389 -19.99 -1.57 -19.98
C ILE A 389 -19.91 -1.22 -21.46
N VAL A 390 -18.75 -1.44 -22.10
CA VAL A 390 -18.62 -1.23 -23.55
C VAL A 390 -19.58 -2.14 -24.32
N ALA A 391 -19.74 -3.40 -23.90
CA ALA A 391 -20.71 -4.33 -24.46
C ALA A 391 -22.17 -3.87 -24.26
N LEU A 392 -22.52 -3.34 -23.09
CA LEU A 392 -23.84 -2.76 -22.81
C LEU A 392 -24.14 -1.58 -23.73
N LEU A 393 -23.18 -0.66 -23.92
CA LEU A 393 -23.32 0.45 -24.85
C LEU A 393 -23.48 -0.03 -26.31
N ALA A 394 -22.76 -1.08 -26.70
CA ALA A 394 -22.90 -1.69 -28.01
C ALA A 394 -24.27 -2.37 -28.21
N ALA A 395 -24.88 -2.91 -27.15
CA ALA A 395 -26.14 -3.63 -27.21
C ALA A 395 -27.36 -2.77 -27.59
N PHE A 396 -27.27 -1.43 -27.48
CA PHE A 396 -28.29 -0.52 -27.98
C PHE A 396 -28.39 -0.52 -29.51
N ARG A 397 -27.36 -0.99 -30.23
CA ARG A 397 -27.41 -1.20 -31.67
C ARG A 397 -28.02 -2.58 -31.95
N THR A 398 -28.96 -2.65 -32.88
CA THR A 398 -29.52 -3.92 -33.34
C THR A 398 -28.51 -4.69 -34.19
N GLY A 399 -28.28 -5.97 -33.89
CA GLY A 399 -27.26 -6.78 -34.56
C GLY A 399 -25.84 -6.42 -34.11
N GLY A 400 -24.83 -6.84 -34.89
CA GLY A 400 -23.43 -6.55 -34.60
C GLY A 400 -22.50 -7.43 -35.43
N THR A 401 -21.21 -7.07 -35.48
CA THR A 401 -20.20 -7.90 -36.14
C THR A 401 -19.77 -9.04 -35.23
N PHE A 402 -19.96 -10.28 -35.67
CA PHE A 402 -19.46 -11.45 -34.94
C PHE A 402 -17.93 -11.56 -35.09
N VAL A 403 -17.22 -11.09 -34.07
CA VAL A 403 -15.77 -11.32 -33.95
C VAL A 403 -15.56 -12.72 -33.37
N ARG A 404 -14.95 -13.59 -34.17
CA ARG A 404 -14.64 -14.97 -33.80
C ARG A 404 -13.55 -14.99 -32.71
N THR A 405 -13.71 -15.87 -31.73
CA THR A 405 -12.69 -16.17 -30.73
C THR A 405 -11.64 -17.12 -31.33
N PRO A 406 -10.34 -16.75 -31.36
CA PRO A 406 -9.29 -17.63 -31.84
C PRO A 406 -9.17 -18.92 -31.01
N LYS A 407 -8.88 -20.04 -31.69
CA LYS A 407 -8.67 -21.38 -31.09
C LYS A 407 -7.39 -21.98 -31.65
N HIS A 408 -6.65 -22.72 -30.82
CA HIS A 408 -5.22 -23.02 -31.03
C HIS A 408 -4.88 -24.52 -30.86
N HIS A 409 -5.89 -25.38 -30.70
CA HIS A 409 -5.74 -26.80 -30.46
C HIS A 409 -4.93 -27.09 -29.18
N ILE A 410 -5.26 -26.38 -28.10
CA ILE A 410 -4.64 -26.55 -26.79
C ILE A 410 -5.39 -27.63 -26.01
N VAL A 411 -4.65 -28.65 -25.57
CA VAL A 411 -5.15 -29.81 -24.82
C VAL A 411 -4.19 -30.16 -23.67
N GLN A 412 -2.90 -29.79 -23.80
CA GLN A 412 -1.88 -30.12 -22.82
C GLN A 412 -1.07 -28.89 -22.41
N ARG A 413 -0.64 -28.89 -21.16
CA ARG A 413 0.23 -27.83 -20.60
C ARG A 413 1.55 -27.78 -21.36
N GLY A 414 1.96 -26.57 -21.75
CA GLY A 414 3.23 -26.32 -22.44
C GLY A 414 3.14 -26.25 -23.96
N GLN A 415 1.97 -26.53 -24.56
CA GLN A 415 1.72 -26.23 -25.96
C GLN A 415 1.80 -24.72 -26.21
N GLU A 416 2.51 -24.33 -27.27
CA GLU A 416 2.70 -22.91 -27.62
C GLU A 416 1.67 -22.49 -28.66
N TRP A 417 1.08 -21.32 -28.42
CA TRP A 417 0.05 -20.73 -29.27
C TRP A 417 0.45 -19.38 -29.86
N ARG A 418 1.46 -18.71 -29.28
CA ARG A 418 1.80 -17.30 -29.57
C ARG A 418 2.40 -17.06 -30.96
N ASP A 419 2.93 -18.09 -31.59
CA ASP A 419 3.42 -18.10 -32.97
C ASP A 419 2.37 -18.57 -33.99
N GLN A 420 1.18 -19.00 -33.55
CA GLN A 420 0.10 -19.45 -34.41
C GLN A 420 -0.62 -18.27 -35.11
N ALA A 421 -1.35 -18.61 -36.17
CA ALA A 421 -2.22 -17.67 -36.89
C ALA A 421 -3.36 -17.16 -35.99
N TYR A 422 -3.94 -16.02 -36.35
CA TYR A 422 -5.06 -15.34 -35.65
C TYR A 422 -4.79 -14.83 -34.23
N VAL A 423 -3.58 -15.01 -33.70
CA VAL A 423 -3.18 -14.41 -32.43
C VAL A 423 -3.21 -12.89 -32.53
N ARG A 424 -4.07 -12.29 -31.71
CA ARG A 424 -4.17 -10.84 -31.49
C ARG A 424 -3.86 -10.56 -30.02
N VAL A 425 -2.92 -9.65 -29.79
CA VAL A 425 -2.51 -9.20 -28.45
C VAL A 425 -2.28 -7.70 -28.46
N GLY A 426 -2.44 -7.07 -27.30
CA GLY A 426 -2.18 -5.64 -27.12
C GLY A 426 -3.41 -4.78 -27.39
N ASP A 427 -4.58 -5.22 -26.93
CA ASP A 427 -5.79 -4.39 -26.93
C ASP A 427 -5.53 -3.04 -26.21
N PRO A 428 -5.74 -1.89 -26.86
CA PRO A 428 -5.50 -0.57 -26.26
C PRO A 428 -6.34 -0.32 -25.01
N ARG A 429 -7.45 -1.05 -24.82
CA ARG A 429 -8.26 -1.00 -23.59
C ARG A 429 -7.46 -1.34 -22.34
N ALA A 430 -6.38 -2.13 -22.46
CA ALA A 430 -5.51 -2.46 -21.33
C ALA A 430 -4.88 -1.20 -20.67
N LEU A 431 -4.63 -0.14 -21.44
CA LEU A 431 -4.14 1.13 -20.88
C LEU A 431 -5.21 1.84 -20.06
N LEU A 432 -6.46 1.81 -20.53
CA LEU A 432 -7.60 2.38 -19.79
C LEU A 432 -7.90 1.54 -18.54
N GLU A 433 -7.83 0.21 -18.62
CA GLU A 433 -7.93 -0.69 -17.47
C GLU A 433 -6.82 -0.35 -16.46
N ALA A 434 -5.56 -0.20 -16.89
CA ALA A 434 -4.47 0.21 -16.00
C ALA A 434 -4.73 1.57 -15.32
N ALA A 435 -5.21 2.57 -16.07
CA ALA A 435 -5.54 3.89 -15.53
C ALA A 435 -6.69 3.83 -14.51
N LEU A 436 -7.75 3.06 -14.79
CA LEU A 436 -8.84 2.83 -13.84
C LEU A 436 -8.37 2.07 -12.60
N GLY A 437 -7.46 1.11 -12.77
CA GLY A 437 -6.85 0.37 -11.67
C GLY A 437 -6.02 1.25 -10.74
N LEU A 438 -5.20 2.14 -11.31
CA LEU A 438 -4.45 3.15 -10.56
C LEU A 438 -5.38 4.17 -9.89
N GLY A 439 -6.44 4.59 -10.58
CA GLY A 439 -7.48 5.45 -10.02
C GLY A 439 -8.16 4.82 -8.80
N ALA A 440 -8.61 3.56 -8.92
CA ALA A 440 -9.17 2.81 -7.80
C ALA A 440 -8.17 2.61 -6.65
N LEU A 441 -6.90 2.37 -6.97
CA LEU A 441 -5.82 2.24 -5.98
C LEU A 441 -5.56 3.55 -5.22
N SER A 442 -5.73 4.70 -5.87
CA SER A 442 -5.56 6.02 -5.23
C SER A 442 -6.66 6.33 -4.22
N ILE A 443 -7.84 5.71 -4.32
CA ILE A 443 -8.94 5.84 -3.37
C ILE A 443 -8.62 5.15 -2.03
N LEU A 444 -7.85 4.06 -2.09
CA LEU A 444 -7.50 3.22 -0.94
C LEU A 444 -6.93 3.98 0.27
N PRO A 445 -5.83 4.75 0.14
CA PRO A 445 -5.24 5.45 1.28
C PRO A 445 -6.18 6.51 1.86
N VAL A 446 -6.95 7.20 1.02
CA VAL A 446 -7.95 8.20 1.46
C VAL A 446 -9.07 7.53 2.25
N ALA A 447 -9.60 6.41 1.74
CA ALA A 447 -10.64 5.65 2.44
C ALA A 447 -10.15 5.11 3.79
N ILE A 448 -8.92 4.60 3.86
CA ILE A 448 -8.31 4.13 5.11
C ILE A 448 -8.11 5.29 6.10
N ALA A 449 -7.60 6.43 5.64
CA ALA A 449 -7.40 7.61 6.48
C ALA A 449 -8.72 8.17 7.05
N MET A 450 -9.84 7.93 6.37
CA MET A 450 -11.19 8.34 6.79
C MET A 450 -11.98 7.22 7.50
N ASP A 451 -11.32 6.13 7.90
CA ASP A 451 -11.93 4.96 8.56
C ASP A 451 -13.06 4.28 7.75
N GLN A 452 -13.03 4.42 6.42
CA GLN A 452 -14.00 3.84 5.49
C GLN A 452 -13.52 2.48 4.96
N THR A 453 -13.39 1.49 5.85
CA THR A 453 -12.82 0.17 5.55
C THR A 453 -13.51 -0.56 4.40
N LEU A 454 -14.84 -0.49 4.29
CA LEU A 454 -15.58 -1.18 3.22
C LEU A 454 -15.28 -0.58 1.83
N LEU A 455 -15.20 0.75 1.75
CA LEU A 455 -14.82 1.44 0.51
C LEU A 455 -13.39 1.06 0.11
N ALA A 456 -12.49 0.96 1.07
CA ALA A 456 -11.12 0.50 0.84
C ALA A 456 -11.12 -0.95 0.31
N ILE A 457 -11.84 -1.89 0.92
CA ILE A 457 -11.91 -3.29 0.44
C ILE A 457 -12.46 -3.34 -1.00
N TYR A 458 -13.54 -2.62 -1.27
CA TYR A 458 -14.22 -2.65 -2.57
C TYR A 458 -13.39 -1.98 -3.68
N SER A 459 -12.81 -0.81 -3.41
CA SER A 459 -11.89 -0.16 -4.37
C SER A 459 -10.62 -0.96 -4.58
N GLY A 460 -10.12 -1.66 -3.54
CA GLY A 460 -8.99 -2.58 -3.64
C GLY A 460 -9.27 -3.78 -4.55
N LEU A 461 -10.47 -4.37 -4.47
CA LEU A 461 -10.90 -5.43 -5.38
C LEU A 461 -10.88 -4.98 -6.84
N PHE A 462 -11.40 -3.78 -7.13
CA PHE A 462 -11.40 -3.19 -8.47
C PHE A 462 -10.00 -2.82 -8.94
N ALA A 463 -9.19 -2.20 -8.08
CA ALA A 463 -7.80 -1.90 -8.37
C ALA A 463 -7.04 -3.17 -8.78
N LEU A 464 -7.16 -4.23 -7.97
CA LEU A 464 -6.54 -5.51 -8.27
C LEU A 464 -7.08 -6.13 -9.56
N GLY A 465 -8.40 -6.08 -9.78
CA GLY A 465 -9.05 -6.63 -10.97
C GLY A 465 -8.57 -5.97 -12.25
N PHE A 466 -8.64 -4.64 -12.33
CA PHE A 466 -8.21 -3.88 -13.50
C PHE A 466 -6.71 -4.00 -13.75
N LEU A 467 -5.87 -3.88 -12.71
CA LEU A 467 -4.42 -4.04 -12.85
C LEU A 467 -4.05 -5.46 -13.28
N LEU A 468 -4.77 -6.49 -12.81
CA LEU A 468 -4.55 -7.88 -13.21
C LEU A 468 -4.86 -8.10 -14.68
N VAL A 469 -6.03 -7.66 -15.16
CA VAL A 469 -6.42 -7.80 -16.57
C VAL A 469 -5.47 -7.02 -17.48
N ALA A 470 -5.12 -5.78 -17.11
CA ALA A 470 -4.15 -4.98 -17.85
C ALA A 470 -2.75 -5.63 -17.90
N SER A 471 -2.30 -6.19 -16.76
CA SER A 471 -1.01 -6.89 -16.67
C SER A 471 -1.01 -8.16 -17.50
N LEU A 472 -2.11 -8.93 -17.52
CA LEU A 472 -2.24 -10.11 -18.37
C LEU A 472 -2.13 -9.74 -19.85
N SER A 473 -2.80 -8.66 -20.29
CA SER A 473 -2.72 -8.19 -21.68
C SER A 473 -1.29 -7.75 -22.02
N LEU A 474 -0.61 -7.06 -21.10
CA LEU A 474 0.78 -6.66 -21.28
C LEU A 474 1.74 -7.86 -21.34
N VAL A 475 1.55 -8.86 -20.48
CA VAL A 475 2.36 -10.10 -20.49
C VAL A 475 2.16 -10.86 -21.79
N ASP A 476 0.92 -11.04 -22.25
CA ASP A 476 0.64 -11.69 -23.54
C ASP A 476 1.29 -10.93 -24.70
N LEU A 477 1.20 -9.60 -24.70
CA LEU A 477 1.88 -8.75 -25.69
C LEU A 477 3.40 -8.94 -25.67
N MET A 478 4.02 -8.87 -24.49
CA MET A 478 5.46 -9.01 -24.32
C MET A 478 5.94 -10.42 -24.70
N GLU A 479 5.23 -11.47 -24.31
CA GLU A 479 5.57 -12.85 -24.66
C GLU A 479 5.47 -13.11 -26.17
N VAL A 480 4.41 -12.59 -26.82
CA VAL A 480 4.26 -12.70 -28.28
C VAL A 480 5.35 -11.92 -29.00
N LEU A 481 5.66 -10.69 -28.58
CA LEU A 481 6.73 -9.89 -29.18
C LEU A 481 8.10 -10.52 -28.97
N ALA A 482 8.40 -11.00 -27.77
CA ALA A 482 9.65 -11.69 -27.46
C ALA A 482 9.80 -12.95 -28.31
N LEU A 483 8.75 -13.76 -28.43
CA LEU A 483 8.79 -14.97 -29.26
C LEU A 483 8.99 -14.65 -30.74
N ARG A 484 8.20 -13.71 -31.29
CA ARG A 484 8.20 -13.38 -32.72
C ARG A 484 9.44 -12.62 -33.17
N ARG A 485 10.01 -11.75 -32.31
CA ARG A 485 11.18 -10.92 -32.66
C ARG A 485 12.51 -11.51 -32.19
N LEU A 486 12.54 -12.13 -31.01
CA LEU A 486 13.78 -12.56 -30.34
C LEU A 486 13.91 -14.10 -30.22
N GLY A 487 12.85 -14.84 -30.55
CA GLY A 487 12.83 -16.30 -30.56
C GLY A 487 12.62 -16.95 -29.18
N ARG A 488 12.54 -18.29 -29.19
CA ARG A 488 12.19 -19.10 -28.00
C ARG A 488 13.16 -18.94 -26.82
N ARG A 489 14.46 -18.72 -27.08
CA ARG A 489 15.46 -18.54 -26.00
C ARG A 489 15.17 -17.31 -25.15
N ALA A 490 14.83 -16.18 -25.79
CA ALA A 490 14.49 -14.94 -25.09
C ALA A 490 13.20 -15.10 -24.26
N LEU A 491 12.17 -15.76 -24.82
CA LEU A 491 10.94 -16.08 -24.09
C LEU A 491 11.22 -16.94 -22.85
N THR A 492 12.03 -17.99 -22.97
CA THR A 492 12.40 -18.85 -21.83
C THR A 492 13.15 -18.07 -20.76
N LEU A 493 14.09 -17.20 -21.14
CA LEU A 493 14.82 -16.35 -20.21
C LEU A 493 13.88 -15.37 -19.48
N MET A 494 12.97 -14.72 -20.22
CA MET A 494 11.98 -13.81 -19.66
C MET A 494 11.07 -14.52 -18.66
N ARG A 495 10.55 -15.71 -19.01
CA ARG A 495 9.73 -16.55 -18.11
C ARG A 495 10.51 -17.02 -16.87
N ALA A 496 11.83 -17.18 -16.97
CA ALA A 496 12.68 -17.53 -15.83
C ALA A 496 12.94 -16.36 -14.88
N ILE A 497 13.10 -15.13 -15.41
CA ILE A 497 13.43 -13.92 -14.63
C ILE A 497 12.19 -13.22 -14.09
N ALA A 498 11.05 -13.28 -14.78
CA ALA A 498 9.85 -12.55 -14.38
C ALA A 498 9.35 -12.89 -12.95
N PRO A 499 9.28 -14.18 -12.53
CA PRO A 499 8.83 -14.50 -11.16
C PRO A 499 9.73 -13.95 -10.04
N PRO A 500 11.07 -14.11 -10.06
CA PRO A 500 11.91 -13.52 -9.02
C PRO A 500 11.87 -11.99 -9.05
N LEU A 501 11.87 -11.36 -10.23
CA LEU A 501 11.77 -9.90 -10.34
C LEU A 501 10.47 -9.38 -9.72
N THR A 502 9.35 -10.03 -10.00
CA THR A 502 8.04 -9.68 -9.42
C THR A 502 8.07 -9.82 -7.90
N LEU A 503 8.65 -10.91 -7.38
CA LEU A 503 8.77 -11.12 -5.94
C LEU A 503 9.63 -10.04 -5.27
N MET A 504 10.75 -9.65 -5.89
CA MET A 504 11.59 -8.56 -5.40
C MET A 504 10.89 -7.20 -5.45
N ALA A 505 10.09 -6.94 -6.49
CA ALA A 505 9.30 -5.71 -6.60
C ALA A 505 8.25 -5.61 -5.49
N ILE A 506 7.55 -6.71 -5.19
CA ILE A 506 6.61 -6.77 -4.06
C ILE A 506 7.35 -6.53 -2.74
N ALA A 507 8.52 -7.16 -2.55
CA ALA A 507 9.32 -6.94 -1.36
C ALA A 507 9.78 -5.48 -1.23
N ALA A 508 10.23 -4.87 -2.32
CA ALA A 508 10.62 -3.46 -2.36
C ALA A 508 9.45 -2.54 -1.98
N ALA A 509 8.25 -2.78 -2.52
CA ALA A 509 7.07 -2.01 -2.20
C ALA A 509 6.71 -2.12 -0.70
N LEU A 510 6.74 -3.33 -0.12
CA LEU A 510 6.48 -3.53 1.31
C LEU A 510 7.51 -2.81 2.19
N LEU A 511 8.79 -2.91 1.86
CA LEU A 511 9.87 -2.25 2.61
C LEU A 511 9.81 -0.73 2.48
N LEU A 512 9.43 -0.20 1.31
CA LEU A 512 9.22 1.23 1.13
C LEU A 512 8.03 1.74 1.94
N VAL A 513 6.93 0.97 2.03
CA VAL A 513 5.80 1.29 2.91
C VAL A 513 6.26 1.32 4.38
N ALA A 514 7.04 0.33 4.81
CA ALA A 514 7.63 0.33 6.16
C ALA A 514 8.53 1.54 6.39
N ALA A 515 9.32 1.95 5.39
CA ALA A 515 10.18 3.13 5.46
C ALA A 515 9.41 4.47 5.56
N GLN A 516 8.12 4.52 5.23
CA GLN A 516 7.29 5.71 5.44
C GLN A 516 6.79 5.86 6.88
N MET A 517 6.87 4.81 7.71
CA MET A 517 6.46 4.88 9.11
C MET A 517 7.42 5.75 9.91
N PRO A 518 7.02 6.45 10.99
CA PRO A 518 7.94 7.23 11.82
C PRO A 518 9.15 6.41 12.27
N GLU A 519 10.35 7.01 12.33
CA GLU A 519 11.55 6.31 12.81
C GLU A 519 11.37 5.93 14.28
N PRO A 520 11.31 4.63 14.61
CA PRO A 520 10.96 4.18 15.95
C PRO A 520 12.14 4.14 16.93
N PHE A 521 13.35 4.52 16.50
CA PHE A 521 14.57 4.36 17.30
C PHE A 521 15.49 5.57 17.24
N GLU A 522 16.02 5.97 18.41
CA GLU A 522 17.08 6.98 18.52
C GLU A 522 18.35 6.62 17.72
N ASP A 523 18.71 5.34 17.61
CA ASP A 523 19.87 4.88 16.81
C ASP A 523 19.81 5.33 15.35
N GLY A 524 18.60 5.44 14.77
CA GLY A 524 18.43 5.94 13.41
C GLY A 524 18.91 7.40 13.30
N TYR A 525 18.59 8.20 14.32
CA TYR A 525 19.06 9.58 14.45
C TYR A 525 20.55 9.62 14.82
N SER A 526 21.08 8.70 15.63
CA SER A 526 22.52 8.64 15.92
C SER A 526 23.34 8.38 14.65
N HIS A 527 22.91 7.42 13.83
CA HIS A 527 23.56 7.13 12.56
C HIS A 527 23.46 8.31 11.59
N TRP A 528 22.32 8.99 11.56
CA TRP A 528 22.17 10.24 10.82
C TRP A 528 23.18 11.29 11.30
N LEU A 529 23.28 11.55 12.61
CA LEU A 529 24.10 12.61 13.17
C LEU A 529 25.60 12.42 12.84
N ILE A 530 26.12 11.21 13.03
CA ILE A 530 27.52 10.88 12.70
C ILE A 530 27.78 11.02 11.20
N ALA A 531 26.86 10.52 10.37
CA ALA A 531 26.97 10.59 8.91
C ALA A 531 26.84 12.03 8.39
N ALA A 532 25.95 12.82 8.97
CA ALA A 532 25.75 14.22 8.64
C ALA A 532 26.97 15.05 9.05
N ASN A 533 27.56 14.76 10.22
CA ASN A 533 28.78 15.41 10.67
C ASN A 533 29.93 15.10 9.69
N LEU A 534 30.15 13.82 9.36
CA LEU A 534 31.14 13.43 8.36
C LEU A 534 30.91 14.10 7.00
N ALA A 535 29.66 14.22 6.56
CA ALA A 535 29.31 14.87 5.30
C ALA A 535 29.60 16.39 5.32
N ALA A 536 29.38 17.05 6.46
CA ALA A 536 29.53 18.48 6.64
C ALA A 536 30.98 18.91 6.92
N THR A 537 31.68 18.22 7.83
CA THR A 537 33.00 18.61 8.34
C THR A 537 34.15 17.80 7.74
N GLY A 538 33.84 16.64 7.14
CA GLY A 538 34.85 15.69 6.68
C GLY A 538 35.48 14.85 7.80
N THR A 539 35.06 15.04 9.06
CA THR A 539 35.55 14.27 10.20
C THR A 539 34.49 13.29 10.70
N LEU A 540 34.90 12.03 10.90
CA LEU A 540 34.02 11.01 11.49
C LEU A 540 34.07 11.17 13.01
N HIS A 541 33.07 11.84 13.56
CA HIS A 541 32.97 12.09 15.00
C HIS A 541 31.49 12.14 15.41
N ASP A 542 31.13 11.52 16.54
CA ASP A 542 29.84 11.73 17.19
C ASP A 542 29.93 12.93 18.13
N PRO A 543 29.26 14.06 17.83
CA PRO A 543 29.30 15.24 18.67
C PRO A 543 28.67 15.04 20.05
N LEU A 544 27.92 13.95 20.28
CA LEU A 544 27.20 13.73 21.54
C LEU A 544 27.97 12.89 22.57
N PHE A 545 28.20 11.61 22.32
CA PHE A 545 28.80 10.71 23.33
C PHE A 545 30.12 10.05 22.87
N GLY A 546 30.59 10.38 21.68
CA GLY A 546 31.68 9.63 21.06
C GLY A 546 31.24 8.19 20.74
N MET A 547 30.04 7.96 20.17
CA MET A 547 29.56 6.63 19.78
C MET A 547 30.25 6.07 18.54
N GLU A 548 31.16 6.80 17.88
CA GLU A 548 31.97 6.29 16.76
C GLU A 548 32.78 5.05 17.12
N ASP A 549 33.13 4.85 18.39
CA ASP A 549 33.83 3.64 18.84
C ASP A 549 32.89 2.42 18.96
N THR A 550 31.58 2.64 19.01
CA THR A 550 30.59 1.55 19.11
C THR A 550 30.29 0.93 17.74
N TRP A 551 30.45 1.71 16.67
CA TRP A 551 30.08 1.34 15.32
C TRP A 551 31.26 1.53 14.36
N LEU A 552 31.53 0.54 13.53
CA LEU A 552 32.59 0.69 12.53
C LEU A 552 32.08 1.53 11.35
N PRO A 553 32.94 2.35 10.72
CA PRO A 553 32.53 3.49 9.89
C PRO A 553 31.85 3.13 8.56
N GLY A 554 31.79 1.85 8.20
CA GLY A 554 31.33 1.40 6.88
C GLY A 554 29.91 1.85 6.54
N TYR A 555 28.99 1.86 7.51
CA TYR A 555 27.64 2.38 7.29
C TYR A 555 27.63 3.91 7.23
N GLN A 556 28.34 4.56 8.14
CA GLN A 556 28.40 6.02 8.26
C GLN A 556 28.98 6.67 7.01
N VAL A 557 30.00 6.06 6.38
CA VAL A 557 30.57 6.54 5.10
C VAL A 557 29.53 6.46 3.98
N LEU A 558 28.78 5.36 3.89
CA LEU A 558 27.74 5.20 2.88
C LEU A 558 26.58 6.19 3.11
N ALA A 559 26.14 6.34 4.35
CA ALA A 559 25.10 7.29 4.74
C ALA A 559 25.54 8.74 4.48
N ALA A 560 26.78 9.10 4.81
CA ALA A 560 27.34 10.43 4.57
C ALA A 560 27.36 10.76 3.07
N ALA A 561 27.67 9.80 2.20
CA ALA A 561 27.60 9.99 0.75
C ALA A 561 26.18 10.30 0.28
N VAL A 562 25.16 9.62 0.82
CA VAL A 562 23.75 9.90 0.52
C VAL A 562 23.36 11.30 1.01
N LEU A 563 23.67 11.64 2.26
CA LEU A 563 23.34 12.95 2.83
C LEU A 563 24.07 14.10 2.11
N LYS A 564 25.31 13.89 1.68
CA LYS A 564 26.07 14.89 0.93
C LYS A 564 25.49 15.18 -0.45
N LEU A 565 24.86 14.18 -1.09
CA LEU A 565 24.26 14.33 -2.42
C LEU A 565 22.85 14.94 -2.37
N PHE A 566 22.06 14.63 -1.33
CA PHE A 566 20.63 14.94 -1.31
C PHE A 566 20.19 15.89 -0.17
N GLY A 567 21.10 16.25 0.73
CA GLY A 567 20.85 17.16 1.86
C GLY A 567 21.07 16.50 3.22
N LEU A 568 21.60 17.27 4.17
CA LEU A 568 22.01 16.77 5.48
C LEU A 568 20.83 16.30 6.34
N TRP A 569 19.65 16.88 6.20
CA TRP A 569 18.45 16.59 7.03
C TRP A 569 17.50 15.57 6.38
N GLN A 570 18.04 14.61 5.61
CA GLN A 570 17.25 13.65 4.83
C GLN A 570 17.22 12.24 5.46
N LEU A 571 16.62 12.11 6.64
CA LEU A 571 16.49 10.80 7.31
C LEU A 571 15.70 9.78 6.47
N GLY A 572 14.69 10.25 5.72
CA GLY A 572 13.88 9.40 4.83
C GLY A 572 14.70 8.70 3.74
N LEU A 573 15.76 9.32 3.22
CA LEU A 573 16.64 8.70 2.23
C LEU A 573 17.54 7.62 2.82
N LEU A 574 17.96 7.76 4.09
CA LEU A 574 18.68 6.71 4.79
C LEU A 574 17.81 5.47 5.03
N LYS A 575 16.51 5.68 5.31
CA LYS A 575 15.53 4.60 5.41
C LYS A 575 15.26 3.93 4.06
N ALA A 576 15.19 4.70 2.97
CA ALA A 576 15.11 4.16 1.62
C ALA A 576 16.36 3.32 1.25
N LEU A 577 17.56 3.76 1.66
CA LEU A 577 18.79 3.00 1.52
C LEU A 577 18.70 1.64 2.24
N SER A 578 18.23 1.63 3.49
CA SER A 578 17.98 0.39 4.24
C SER A 578 16.98 -0.53 3.55
N ALA A 579 15.91 0.02 2.96
CA ALA A 579 14.93 -0.76 2.21
C ALA A 579 15.55 -1.43 0.98
N VAL A 580 16.41 -0.71 0.24
CA VAL A 580 17.17 -1.26 -0.90
C VAL A 580 18.10 -2.39 -0.45
N LEU A 581 18.80 -2.21 0.68
CA LEU A 581 19.63 -3.26 1.26
C LEU A 581 18.80 -4.48 1.70
N GLY A 582 17.60 -4.26 2.24
CA GLY A 582 16.61 -5.32 2.53
C GLY A 582 16.23 -6.14 1.30
N VAL A 583 15.98 -5.47 0.16
CA VAL A 583 15.73 -6.17 -1.13
C VAL A 583 16.95 -6.97 -1.57
N ALA A 584 18.16 -6.44 -1.39
CA ALA A 584 19.40 -7.17 -1.69
C ALA A 584 19.55 -8.43 -0.82
N ILE A 585 19.19 -8.38 0.47
CA ILE A 585 19.17 -9.55 1.35
C ILE A 585 18.16 -10.59 0.84
N ALA A 586 16.95 -10.17 0.48
CA ALA A 586 15.93 -11.07 -0.09
C ALA A 586 16.41 -11.73 -1.39
N ALA A 587 17.11 -10.98 -2.25
CA ALA A 587 17.71 -11.52 -3.47
C ALA A 587 18.82 -12.54 -3.19
N CYS A 588 19.67 -12.29 -2.18
CA CYS A 588 20.67 -13.26 -1.74
C CYS A 588 20.03 -14.53 -1.17
N VAL A 589 18.95 -14.40 -0.37
CA VAL A 589 18.19 -15.56 0.16
C VAL A 589 17.57 -16.37 -0.98
N TYR A 590 16.99 -15.70 -1.98
CA TYR A 590 16.48 -16.38 -3.17
C TYR A 590 17.58 -17.16 -3.90
N ALA A 591 18.78 -16.58 -4.02
CA ALA A 591 19.93 -17.18 -4.68
C ALA A 591 20.59 -18.32 -3.89
N LEU A 592 20.51 -18.32 -2.56
CA LEU A 592 21.03 -19.36 -1.66
C LEU A 592 20.11 -20.57 -1.56
N ALA A 593 18.81 -20.38 -1.81
CA ALA A 593 17.84 -21.45 -1.69
C ALA A 593 18.11 -22.58 -2.71
N PRO A 594 18.02 -23.87 -2.30
CA PRO A 594 18.33 -25.00 -3.18
C PRO A 594 17.42 -25.13 -4.41
N ASN A 595 16.18 -24.63 -4.33
CA ASN A 595 15.22 -24.69 -5.42
C ASN A 595 14.27 -23.49 -5.39
N VAL A 596 13.58 -23.24 -6.52
CA VAL A 596 12.70 -22.09 -6.71
C VAL A 596 11.52 -22.05 -5.73
N ARG A 597 11.01 -23.20 -5.27
CA ARG A 597 9.89 -23.24 -4.32
C ARG A 597 10.33 -22.77 -2.94
N GLN A 598 11.46 -23.31 -2.46
CA GLN A 598 12.08 -22.89 -1.21
C GLN A 598 12.52 -21.43 -1.27
N ALA A 599 13.04 -20.97 -2.43
CA ALA A 599 13.44 -19.58 -2.63
C ALA A 599 12.27 -18.61 -2.43
N ARG A 600 11.13 -18.87 -3.10
CA ARG A 600 9.92 -18.05 -2.98
C ARG A 600 9.38 -18.04 -1.55
N LEU A 601 9.37 -19.20 -0.90
CA LEU A 601 8.85 -19.34 0.45
C LEU A 601 9.75 -18.66 1.50
N ALA A 602 11.07 -18.82 1.39
CA ALA A 602 12.03 -18.18 2.29
C ALA A 602 11.95 -16.65 2.18
N VAL A 603 11.90 -16.11 0.97
CA VAL A 603 11.74 -14.66 0.76
C VAL A 603 10.40 -14.16 1.32
N ALA A 604 9.30 -14.87 1.05
CA ALA A 604 7.99 -14.45 1.56
C ALA A 604 7.96 -14.42 3.10
N LEU A 605 8.45 -15.47 3.75
CA LEU A 605 8.50 -15.53 5.22
C LEU A 605 9.48 -14.53 5.83
N LEU A 606 10.57 -14.22 5.13
CA LEU A 606 11.54 -13.22 5.57
C LEU A 606 10.96 -11.80 5.49
N VAL A 607 10.44 -11.40 4.33
CA VAL A 607 9.96 -10.03 4.10
C VAL A 607 8.70 -9.73 4.92
N LEU A 608 7.85 -10.74 5.15
CA LEU A 608 6.68 -10.64 6.03
C LEU A 608 7.03 -10.80 7.52
N ASN A 609 8.30 -10.92 7.87
CA ASN A 609 8.68 -10.95 9.28
C ASN A 609 8.73 -9.52 9.85
N PRO A 610 8.01 -9.22 10.96
CA PRO A 610 8.05 -7.89 11.58
C PRO A 610 9.48 -7.38 11.81
N VAL A 611 10.35 -8.18 12.43
CA VAL A 611 11.74 -7.75 12.71
C VAL A 611 12.47 -7.38 11.42
N PHE A 612 12.32 -8.17 10.36
CA PHE A 612 12.92 -7.85 9.07
C PHE A 612 12.34 -6.58 8.44
N LEU A 613 11.01 -6.47 8.42
CA LEU A 613 10.27 -5.38 7.78
C LEU A 613 10.62 -4.03 8.41
N PHE A 614 10.55 -3.93 9.73
CA PHE A 614 10.77 -2.68 10.45
C PHE A 614 12.26 -2.31 10.53
N THR A 615 13.16 -3.28 10.75
CA THR A 615 14.61 -2.98 10.75
C THR A 615 15.10 -2.53 9.38
N SER A 616 14.58 -3.13 8.29
CA SER A 616 14.90 -2.69 6.93
C SER A 616 14.19 -1.39 6.52
N GLY A 617 13.17 -0.98 7.28
CA GLY A 617 12.48 0.30 7.11
C GLY A 617 13.10 1.45 7.92
N SER A 618 14.09 1.16 8.77
CA SER A 618 14.76 2.11 9.67
C SER A 618 16.16 2.50 9.21
N ALA A 619 16.66 3.66 9.64
CA ALA A 619 17.99 4.18 9.28
C ALA A 619 19.12 3.57 10.15
N VAL A 620 19.27 2.25 10.13
CA VAL A 620 20.24 1.51 10.98
C VAL A 620 21.28 0.73 10.16
N ALA A 621 22.37 0.29 10.80
CA ALA A 621 23.49 -0.38 10.13
C ALA A 621 23.26 -1.88 9.83
N GLU A 622 22.32 -2.55 10.52
CA GLU A 622 22.09 -3.99 10.41
C GLU A 622 21.75 -4.50 8.99
N PRO A 623 20.96 -3.78 8.15
CA PRO A 623 20.72 -4.14 6.76
C PRO A 623 22.00 -4.23 5.93
N LEU A 624 22.94 -3.29 6.08
CA LEU A 624 24.20 -3.30 5.34
C LEU A 624 25.08 -4.49 5.75
N LEU A 625 25.21 -4.72 7.07
CA LEU A 625 25.92 -5.86 7.62
C LEU A 625 25.38 -7.18 7.03
N THR A 626 24.07 -7.36 7.10
CA THR A 626 23.41 -8.61 6.71
C THR A 626 23.47 -8.82 5.20
N ALA A 627 23.32 -7.76 4.40
CA ALA A 627 23.46 -7.82 2.95
C ALA A 627 24.88 -8.28 2.55
N LEU A 628 25.92 -7.73 3.18
CA LEU A 628 27.31 -8.12 2.92
C LEU A 628 27.61 -9.57 3.35
N LEU A 629 27.13 -10.00 4.52
CA LEU A 629 27.28 -11.39 4.99
C LEU A 629 26.57 -12.38 4.07
N MET A 630 25.35 -12.07 3.62
CA MET A 630 24.60 -12.94 2.70
C MET A 630 25.21 -12.95 1.30
N ALA A 631 25.69 -11.81 0.80
CA ALA A 631 26.42 -11.74 -0.46
C ALA A 631 27.73 -12.53 -0.40
N ALA A 632 28.45 -12.48 0.72
CA ALA A 632 29.63 -13.29 0.96
C ALA A 632 29.30 -14.80 0.93
N ALA A 633 28.19 -15.21 1.57
CA ALA A 633 27.72 -16.59 1.53
C ALA A 633 27.33 -17.03 0.10
N VAL A 634 26.66 -16.18 -0.69
CA VAL A 634 26.36 -16.46 -2.10
C VAL A 634 27.65 -16.63 -2.91
N ALA A 635 28.64 -15.75 -2.73
CA ALA A 635 29.92 -15.85 -3.42
C ALA A 635 30.66 -17.14 -3.02
N ALA A 636 30.66 -17.51 -1.74
CA ALA A 636 31.32 -18.70 -1.22
C ALA A 636 30.67 -19.99 -1.73
N THR A 637 29.34 -20.08 -1.71
CA THR A 637 28.58 -21.24 -2.23
C THR A 637 28.77 -21.42 -3.74
N ARG A 638 29.06 -20.35 -4.48
CA ARG A 638 29.43 -20.38 -5.91
C ARG A 638 30.93 -20.56 -6.17
N GLY A 639 31.73 -20.84 -5.14
CA GLY A 639 33.18 -21.08 -5.25
C GLY A 639 34.06 -19.83 -5.44
N ARG A 640 33.49 -18.62 -5.37
CA ARG A 640 34.21 -17.34 -5.51
C ARG A 640 34.79 -16.85 -4.17
N MET A 641 35.71 -17.62 -3.59
CA MET A 641 36.21 -17.40 -2.23
C MET A 641 36.90 -16.05 -2.01
N LYS A 642 37.56 -15.47 -3.03
CA LYS A 642 38.18 -14.14 -2.93
C LYS A 642 37.14 -13.03 -2.74
N VAL A 643 36.05 -13.09 -3.51
CA VAL A 643 34.93 -12.14 -3.42
C VAL A 643 34.20 -12.33 -2.09
N ALA A 644 34.01 -13.58 -1.65
CA ALA A 644 33.44 -13.87 -0.34
C ALA A 644 34.27 -13.27 0.80
N ALA A 645 35.61 -13.37 0.72
CA ALA A 645 36.51 -12.80 1.71
C ALA A 645 36.41 -11.27 1.78
N LEU A 646 36.40 -10.62 0.62
CA LEU A 646 36.29 -9.17 0.51
C LEU A 646 34.95 -8.67 1.08
N LEU A 647 33.85 -9.32 0.73
CA LEU A 647 32.52 -8.96 1.24
C LEU A 647 32.41 -9.20 2.76
N ALA A 648 33.00 -10.27 3.27
CA ALA A 648 33.08 -10.53 4.71
C ALA A 648 33.94 -9.50 5.44
N ALA A 649 35.04 -9.04 4.84
CA ALA A 649 35.85 -7.96 5.39
C ALA A 649 35.07 -6.64 5.42
N PHE A 650 34.34 -6.30 4.36
CA PHE A 650 33.44 -5.13 4.38
C PHE A 650 32.34 -5.25 5.42
N ALA A 651 31.76 -6.44 5.63
CA ALA A 651 30.80 -6.67 6.70
C ALA A 651 31.41 -6.39 8.09
N CYS A 652 32.68 -6.74 8.28
CA CYS A 652 33.42 -6.38 9.49
C CYS A 652 33.67 -4.88 9.64
N LEU A 653 33.54 -4.06 8.60
CA LEU A 653 33.66 -2.60 8.70
C LEU A 653 32.35 -1.90 9.09
N THR A 654 31.22 -2.61 9.19
CA THR A 654 29.92 -1.97 9.49
C THR A 654 29.53 -2.07 10.96
N SER A 655 29.92 -3.15 11.64
CA SER A 655 29.56 -3.37 13.04
C SER A 655 30.55 -4.31 13.72
N THR A 656 30.86 -4.01 14.97
CA THR A 656 31.64 -4.89 15.85
C THR A 656 30.98 -6.28 15.98
N LYS A 657 29.66 -6.41 15.82
CA LYS A 657 28.96 -7.71 15.94
C LYS A 657 29.29 -8.70 14.81
N ALA A 658 29.83 -8.22 13.68
CA ALA A 658 30.14 -9.03 12.51
C ALA A 658 31.17 -10.15 12.79
N TRP A 659 32.12 -9.91 13.71
CA TRP A 659 33.18 -10.88 14.00
C TRP A 659 32.64 -12.17 14.61
N ILE A 660 31.56 -12.12 15.40
CA ILE A 660 30.93 -13.32 15.99
C ILE A 660 30.51 -14.27 14.86
N TRP A 661 29.88 -13.71 13.81
CA TRP A 661 29.45 -14.46 12.64
C TRP A 661 30.63 -15.03 11.86
N VAL A 662 31.65 -14.20 11.57
CA VAL A 662 32.82 -14.59 10.79
C VAL A 662 33.68 -15.62 11.53
N ALA A 663 33.88 -15.45 12.83
CA ALA A 663 34.62 -16.37 13.69
C ALA A 663 33.91 -17.72 13.80
N ALA A 664 32.58 -17.73 13.94
CA ALA A 664 31.79 -18.95 13.92
C ALA A 664 31.93 -19.72 12.59
N ALA A 665 31.86 -19.00 11.47
CA ALA A 665 32.05 -19.59 10.13
C ALA A 665 33.46 -20.15 9.95
N ALA A 666 34.48 -19.45 10.46
CA ALA A 666 35.87 -19.88 10.41
C ALA A 666 36.12 -21.12 11.28
N ALA A 667 35.63 -21.12 12.53
CA ALA A 667 35.76 -22.22 13.47
C ALA A 667 35.10 -23.50 12.93
N TYR A 668 33.88 -23.39 12.40
CA TYR A 668 33.20 -24.53 11.79
C TYR A 668 33.95 -25.06 10.56
N ALA A 669 34.44 -24.16 9.69
CA ALA A 669 35.27 -24.54 8.55
C ALA A 669 36.57 -25.24 8.98
N ALA A 670 37.19 -24.83 10.09
CA ALA A 670 38.38 -25.46 10.65
C ALA A 670 38.08 -26.85 11.23
N ILE A 671 36.98 -27.01 11.98
CA ILE A 671 36.53 -28.30 12.52
C ILE A 671 36.24 -29.30 11.38
N GLU A 672 35.53 -28.88 10.34
CA GLU A 672 35.29 -29.67 9.12
C GLU A 672 36.60 -30.02 8.40
N ALA A 673 37.56 -29.10 8.36
CA ALA A 673 38.86 -29.33 7.75
C ALA A 673 39.71 -30.35 8.53
N VAL A 674 39.59 -30.39 9.86
CA VAL A 674 40.21 -31.41 10.71
C VAL A 674 39.51 -32.77 10.55
N ARG A 675 38.17 -32.79 10.52
CA ARG A 675 37.38 -34.01 10.27
C ARG A 675 37.65 -34.62 8.89
N SER A 676 37.85 -33.81 7.85
CA SER A 676 38.17 -34.27 6.50
C SER A 676 39.64 -34.66 6.29
N ARG A 677 40.56 -34.21 7.16
CA ARG A 677 41.95 -34.72 7.18
C ARG A 677 42.03 -36.20 7.56
N SER A 678 41.07 -36.70 8.34
CA SER A 678 40.92 -38.13 8.65
C SER A 678 40.49 -38.97 7.43
N ALA A 679 40.09 -38.36 6.31
CA ALA A 679 39.62 -39.04 5.10
C ALA A 679 40.50 -38.80 3.85
N GLY A 680 41.75 -38.33 4.02
CA GLY A 680 42.73 -38.28 2.92
C GLY A 680 42.39 -37.32 1.78
N GLY A 681 42.44 -36.00 2.03
CA GLY A 681 42.29 -35.01 0.96
C GLY A 681 42.14 -33.57 1.46
N PHE A 682 43.22 -32.97 1.97
CA PHE A 682 43.16 -31.58 2.44
C PHE A 682 43.35 -30.58 1.29
N ARG A 683 42.30 -29.81 0.97
CA ARG A 683 42.44 -28.53 0.22
C ARG A 683 42.16 -27.37 1.18
N ALA A 684 43.21 -26.63 1.53
CA ALA A 684 43.24 -25.44 2.41
C ALA A 684 42.38 -24.23 1.97
N ARG A 685 41.40 -24.41 1.07
CA ARG A 685 40.53 -23.33 0.55
C ARG A 685 39.44 -22.93 1.54
N ALA A 686 39.28 -23.65 2.64
CA ALA A 686 38.14 -23.48 3.52
C ALA A 686 38.25 -22.28 4.49
N VAL A 687 39.47 -22.01 4.97
CA VAL A 687 39.76 -20.99 5.97
C VAL A 687 40.20 -19.67 5.32
N THR A 688 40.65 -19.72 4.06
CA THR A 688 41.26 -18.57 3.34
C THR A 688 40.35 -17.35 3.14
N TRP A 689 39.02 -17.50 3.19
CA TRP A 689 38.12 -16.33 3.07
C TRP A 689 37.86 -15.61 4.39
N ALA A 690 38.00 -16.29 5.53
CA ALA A 690 37.80 -15.68 6.84
C ALA A 690 39.08 -14.99 7.35
N ILE A 691 40.26 -15.38 6.86
CA ILE A 691 41.55 -14.82 7.29
C ILE A 691 41.63 -13.30 7.08
N PRO A 692 41.28 -12.72 5.91
CA PRO A 692 41.31 -11.26 5.74
C PRO A 692 40.33 -10.52 6.63
N ALA A 693 39.12 -11.07 6.85
CA ALA A 693 38.13 -10.48 7.72
C ALA A 693 38.56 -10.54 9.20
N LEU A 694 39.12 -11.66 9.65
CA LEU A 694 39.70 -11.80 10.99
C LEU A 694 40.92 -10.91 11.18
N ALA A 695 41.77 -10.74 10.16
CA ALA A 695 42.90 -9.81 10.19
C ALA A 695 42.45 -8.35 10.25
N ALA A 696 41.41 -7.97 9.48
CA ALA A 696 40.83 -6.63 9.53
C ALA A 696 40.21 -6.35 10.91
N VAL A 697 39.47 -7.31 11.48
CA VAL A 697 38.95 -7.19 12.85
C VAL A 697 40.09 -7.08 13.85
N PHE A 698 41.09 -7.96 13.78
CA PHE A 698 42.24 -7.94 14.70
C PHE A 698 43.00 -6.61 14.62
N PHE A 699 43.21 -6.08 13.41
CA PHE A 699 43.82 -4.77 13.20
C PHE A 699 42.95 -3.63 13.75
N LEU A 700 41.63 -3.67 13.52
CA LEU A 700 40.70 -2.67 14.05
C LEU A 700 40.53 -2.76 15.58
N GLN A 701 40.78 -3.91 16.19
CA GLN A 701 40.77 -4.11 17.65
C GLN A 701 42.09 -3.77 18.34
N LEU A 702 43.20 -3.73 17.59
CA LEU A 702 44.51 -3.31 18.10
C LEU A 702 44.80 -1.83 17.83
N GLY A 703 44.29 -1.27 16.72
CA GLY A 703 44.49 0.13 16.33
C GLY A 703 43.43 1.09 16.87
N PHE A 704 42.23 0.59 17.13
CA PHE A 704 41.14 1.23 17.87
C PHE A 704 40.77 0.22 18.97
N ALA A 705 40.21 0.58 20.13
CA ALA A 705 39.94 -0.39 21.22
C ALA A 705 38.43 -0.69 21.42
N PRO A 706 37.62 -0.94 20.36
CA PRO A 706 36.23 -0.55 20.36
C PRO A 706 35.30 -1.66 20.84
N ALA A 707 35.69 -2.95 20.78
CA ALA A 707 34.83 -4.02 21.32
C ALA A 707 34.79 -4.02 22.85
N GLY A 708 35.92 -3.75 23.51
CA GLY A 708 35.98 -3.58 24.96
C GLY A 708 35.16 -2.38 25.42
N HIS A 709 35.31 -1.24 24.73
CA HIS A 709 34.52 -0.03 24.97
C HIS A 709 33.03 -0.23 24.70
N SER A 710 32.65 -0.89 23.60
CA SER A 710 31.26 -1.19 23.25
C SER A 710 30.58 -2.12 24.28
N MET A 711 31.28 -3.16 24.75
CA MET A 711 30.74 -4.04 25.80
C MET A 711 30.65 -3.33 27.16
N ALA A 712 31.66 -2.55 27.53
CA ALA A 712 31.65 -1.78 28.77
C ALA A 712 30.51 -0.76 28.78
N ARG A 713 30.33 0.00 27.69
CA ARG A 713 29.25 0.99 27.54
C ARG A 713 27.87 0.34 27.47
N GLY A 714 27.72 -0.75 26.71
CA GLY A 714 26.46 -1.52 26.68
C GLY A 714 26.07 -2.08 28.05
N THR A 715 27.06 -2.45 28.87
CA THR A 715 26.84 -2.85 30.27
C THR A 715 26.34 -1.67 31.12
N VAL A 716 26.93 -0.48 30.97
CA VAL A 716 26.48 0.74 31.67
C VAL A 716 25.06 1.13 31.27
N GLU A 717 24.73 1.07 29.98
CA GLU A 717 23.38 1.34 29.46
C GLU A 717 22.36 0.34 30.01
N ALA A 718 22.65 -0.96 29.94
CA ALA A 718 21.78 -2.01 30.43
C ALA A 718 21.58 -1.90 31.95
N MET A 719 22.64 -1.62 32.71
CA MET A 719 22.55 -1.40 34.16
C MET A 719 21.71 -0.15 34.49
N SER A 720 21.93 0.96 33.78
CA SER A 720 21.18 2.20 33.97
C SER A 720 19.69 2.01 33.63
N ALA A 721 19.39 1.30 32.54
CA ALA A 721 18.03 0.93 32.15
C ALA A 721 17.36 0.00 33.17
N SER A 722 18.10 -0.95 33.76
CA SER A 722 17.61 -1.79 34.85
C SER A 722 17.31 -1.00 36.13
N VAL A 723 18.16 -0.03 36.48
CA VAL A 723 17.93 0.85 37.65
C VAL A 723 16.70 1.72 37.47
N ARG A 724 16.43 2.21 36.25
CA ARG A 724 15.20 2.95 35.92
C ARG A 724 13.94 2.08 35.81
N GLY A 725 14.06 0.76 35.94
CA GLY A 725 12.93 -0.17 35.76
C GLY A 725 12.51 -0.42 34.31
N SER A 726 13.25 0.11 33.33
CA SER A 726 13.00 -0.09 31.90
C SER A 726 13.52 -1.43 31.35
N LEU A 727 14.41 -2.10 32.08
CA LEU A 727 14.85 -3.47 31.79
C LEU A 727 14.76 -4.34 33.06
N PRO A 728 14.38 -5.62 32.94
CA PRO A 728 14.39 -6.54 34.07
C PRO A 728 15.79 -6.71 34.68
N THR A 729 15.85 -6.86 35.99
CA THR A 729 17.12 -6.95 36.73
C THR A 729 17.80 -8.32 36.61
N SER A 730 17.01 -9.42 36.53
CA SER A 730 17.58 -10.77 36.41
C SER A 730 17.85 -11.19 34.96
N GLY A 731 18.90 -12.00 34.73
CA GLY A 731 19.24 -12.48 33.38
C GLY A 731 18.16 -13.36 32.76
N LEU A 732 17.49 -14.19 33.57
CA LEU A 732 16.37 -15.03 33.13
C LEU A 732 15.16 -14.21 32.69
N SER A 733 14.82 -13.12 33.39
CA SER A 733 13.71 -12.26 33.00
C SER A 733 14.03 -11.44 31.74
N ARG A 734 15.27 -10.99 31.55
CA ARG A 734 15.71 -10.37 30.29
C ARG A 734 15.61 -11.32 29.09
N LEU A 735 16.03 -12.57 29.27
CA LEU A 735 15.86 -13.60 28.25
C LEU A 735 14.38 -13.89 27.96
N ALA A 736 13.56 -13.95 28.99
CA ALA A 736 12.12 -14.15 28.84
C ALA A 736 11.48 -13.00 28.05
N GLU A 737 11.84 -11.75 28.35
CA GLU A 737 11.34 -10.57 27.63
C GLU A 737 11.79 -10.53 26.16
N LEU A 738 13.06 -10.85 25.87
CA LEU A 738 13.57 -10.98 24.51
C LEU A 738 12.80 -12.08 23.74
N ALA A 739 12.55 -13.22 24.40
CA ALA A 739 11.85 -14.35 23.80
C ALA A 739 10.34 -14.08 23.63
N THR A 740 9.67 -13.43 24.57
CA THR A 740 8.24 -13.13 24.45
C THR A 740 8.00 -12.01 23.44
N THR A 741 8.75 -10.93 23.50
CA THR A 741 8.53 -9.75 22.64
C THR A 741 8.92 -10.05 21.19
N TYR A 742 10.06 -10.72 20.97
CA TYR A 742 10.61 -10.88 19.62
C TYR A 742 10.59 -12.31 19.10
N GLY A 743 10.45 -13.31 19.97
CA GLY A 743 10.09 -14.67 19.57
C GLY A 743 8.67 -14.74 19.01
N LEU A 744 7.72 -13.95 19.52
CA LEU A 744 6.38 -13.82 18.91
C LEU A 744 6.44 -13.19 17.52
N ALA A 745 7.24 -12.13 17.35
CA ALA A 745 7.46 -11.48 16.06
C ALA A 745 8.12 -12.42 15.02
N THR A 746 8.77 -13.50 15.46
CA THR A 746 9.46 -14.48 14.60
C THR A 746 8.86 -15.88 14.68
N LEU A 747 7.69 -16.03 15.30
CA LEU A 747 7.11 -17.33 15.66
C LEU A 747 6.94 -18.29 14.47
N PRO A 748 6.37 -17.88 13.31
CA PRO A 748 6.24 -18.78 12.17
C PRO A 748 7.61 -19.23 11.66
N LEU A 749 8.59 -18.33 11.67
CA LEU A 749 9.95 -18.63 11.24
C LEU A 749 10.63 -19.62 12.19
N ILE A 750 10.64 -19.35 13.49
CA ILE A 750 11.30 -20.20 14.49
C ILE A 750 10.66 -21.59 14.56
N ALA A 751 9.33 -21.67 14.60
CA ALA A 751 8.60 -22.93 14.71
C ALA A 751 8.96 -23.91 13.58
N PHE A 752 9.02 -23.42 12.34
CA PHE A 752 9.39 -24.25 11.19
C PHE A 752 10.91 -24.38 11.01
N ALA A 753 11.71 -23.41 11.44
CA ALA A 753 13.17 -23.46 11.31
C ALA A 753 13.79 -24.56 12.17
N VAL A 754 13.28 -24.81 13.39
CA VAL A 754 13.75 -25.94 14.23
C VAL A 754 13.52 -27.26 13.52
N LEU A 755 12.32 -27.47 12.97
CA LEU A 755 12.01 -28.66 12.18
C LEU A 755 12.91 -28.75 10.94
N GLY A 756 13.12 -27.63 10.25
CA GLY A 756 14.02 -27.52 9.10
C GLY A 756 15.46 -27.87 9.43
N ALA A 757 15.96 -27.43 10.58
CA ALA A 757 17.30 -27.72 11.08
C ALA A 757 17.49 -29.22 11.32
N VAL A 758 16.55 -29.87 12.02
CA VAL A 758 16.58 -31.33 12.24
C VAL A 758 16.63 -32.09 10.91
N LEU A 759 15.84 -31.65 9.93
CA LEU A 759 15.81 -32.25 8.59
C LEU A 759 17.09 -31.98 7.79
N ALA A 760 17.68 -30.80 7.94
CA ALA A 760 18.91 -30.41 7.25
C ALA A 760 20.14 -31.11 7.81
N VAL A 761 20.18 -31.44 9.12
CA VAL A 761 21.26 -32.22 9.74
C VAL A 761 21.31 -33.64 9.17
N ARG A 762 20.14 -34.24 8.91
CA ARG A 762 20.01 -35.60 8.34
C ARG A 762 20.50 -35.73 6.89
N ARG A 763 20.80 -34.63 6.18
CA ARG A 763 21.21 -34.63 4.76
C ARG A 763 22.73 -34.43 4.52
N HIS A 764 23.58 -34.60 5.54
CA HIS A 764 25.01 -34.26 5.56
C HIS A 764 25.33 -32.77 5.27
N ALA A 765 26.55 -32.34 5.61
CA ALA A 765 26.97 -30.93 5.60
C ALA A 765 27.03 -30.35 4.18
N THR A 766 26.02 -29.56 3.81
CA THR A 766 26.01 -28.74 2.59
C THR A 766 26.76 -27.42 2.79
N ALA A 767 27.13 -26.73 1.71
CA ALA A 767 27.77 -25.41 1.79
C ALA A 767 26.93 -24.38 2.60
N LEU A 768 25.61 -24.54 2.65
CA LEU A 768 24.72 -23.71 3.47
C LEU A 768 24.95 -23.88 4.97
N TRP A 769 25.22 -25.10 5.45
CA TRP A 769 25.59 -25.32 6.85
C TRP A 769 26.83 -24.52 7.23
N ARG A 770 27.83 -24.55 6.34
CA ARG A 770 29.11 -23.91 6.57
C ARG A 770 29.08 -22.38 6.55
N PHE A 771 28.32 -21.79 5.63
CA PHE A 771 28.37 -20.34 5.39
C PHE A 771 27.16 -19.57 5.91
N VAL A 772 26.07 -20.25 6.26
CA VAL A 772 24.80 -19.61 6.64
C VAL A 772 24.28 -20.12 7.99
N TYR A 773 24.05 -21.43 8.13
CA TYR A 773 23.32 -21.95 9.31
C TYR A 773 24.15 -21.98 10.59
N VAL A 774 25.36 -22.54 10.58
CA VAL A 774 26.21 -22.57 11.79
C VAL A 774 26.60 -21.17 12.25
N PRO A 775 27.04 -20.26 11.36
CA PRO A 775 27.34 -18.89 11.76
C PRO A 775 26.15 -18.19 12.43
N ALA A 776 24.93 -18.37 11.89
CA ALA A 776 23.71 -17.81 12.47
C ALA A 776 23.40 -18.36 13.87
N LEU A 777 23.56 -19.67 14.07
CA LEU A 777 23.30 -20.32 15.36
C LEU A 777 24.29 -19.86 16.43
N VAL A 778 25.58 -19.79 16.10
CA VAL A 778 26.60 -19.31 17.04
C VAL A 778 26.39 -17.83 17.36
N TYR A 779 26.05 -17.02 16.34
CA TYR A 779 25.71 -15.62 16.53
C TYR A 779 24.54 -15.44 17.50
N LEU A 780 23.45 -16.18 17.30
CA LEU A 780 22.30 -16.16 18.22
C LEU A 780 22.68 -16.60 19.63
N ALA A 781 23.42 -17.71 19.78
CA ALA A 781 23.84 -18.19 21.09
C ALA A 781 24.70 -17.16 21.85
N ALA A 782 25.63 -16.50 21.15
CA ALA A 782 26.45 -15.45 21.72
C ALA A 782 25.62 -14.21 22.12
N VAL A 783 24.72 -13.75 21.26
CA VAL A 783 23.82 -12.61 21.55
C VAL A 783 22.97 -12.90 22.79
N PHE A 784 22.32 -14.07 22.86
CA PHE A 784 21.50 -14.45 24.01
C PHE A 784 22.32 -14.55 25.29
N GLY A 785 23.55 -15.09 25.23
CA GLY A 785 24.48 -15.10 26.36
C GLY A 785 24.83 -13.71 26.86
N LEU A 786 25.09 -12.76 25.95
CA LEU A 786 25.41 -11.37 26.29
C LEU A 786 24.21 -10.60 26.88
N VAL A 787 22.99 -10.88 26.41
CA VAL A 787 21.76 -10.33 26.99
C VAL A 787 21.53 -10.90 28.40
N ALA A 788 21.73 -12.21 28.59
CA ALA A 788 21.60 -12.86 29.89
C ALA A 788 22.62 -12.33 30.92
N ALA A 789 23.84 -12.05 30.46
CA ALA A 789 24.91 -11.45 31.26
C ALA A 789 24.69 -9.95 31.57
N GLY A 790 23.66 -9.33 30.99
CA GLY A 790 23.39 -7.91 31.16
C GLY A 790 24.37 -6.98 30.43
N THR A 791 25.14 -7.51 29.47
CA THR A 791 26.03 -6.72 28.61
C THR A 791 25.24 -6.03 27.50
N TYR A 792 24.17 -6.67 27.00
CA TYR A 792 23.28 -6.11 25.98
C TYR A 792 21.84 -5.93 26.52
N SER A 793 21.18 -4.89 26.01
CA SER A 793 19.79 -4.54 26.37
C SER A 793 18.71 -5.50 25.88
N GLY A 794 19.02 -6.38 24.91
CA GLY A 794 18.02 -7.30 24.33
C GLY A 794 17.19 -6.71 23.17
N SER A 795 17.75 -5.84 22.33
CA SER A 795 17.10 -5.34 21.11
C SER A 795 16.82 -6.43 20.06
N HIS A 796 15.67 -6.35 19.38
CA HIS A 796 15.32 -7.24 18.26
C HIS A 796 16.28 -7.16 17.08
N ARG A 797 16.96 -6.03 16.91
CA ARG A 797 17.94 -5.84 15.82
C ARG A 797 19.06 -6.87 15.90
N TYR A 798 19.33 -7.41 17.09
CA TYR A 798 20.28 -8.52 17.26
C TYR A 798 19.81 -9.85 16.66
N LEU A 799 18.53 -10.02 16.30
CA LEU A 799 18.06 -11.22 15.60
C LEU A 799 18.21 -11.09 14.08
N TYR A 800 18.32 -9.86 13.57
CA TYR A 800 18.23 -9.55 12.15
C TYR A 800 19.25 -10.29 11.27
N PRO A 801 20.56 -10.39 11.63
CA PRO A 801 21.52 -11.15 10.83
C PRO A 801 21.21 -12.64 10.70
N ALA A 802 20.47 -13.22 11.66
CA ALA A 802 20.12 -14.63 11.65
C ALA A 802 18.81 -14.94 10.88
N LEU A 803 17.95 -13.94 10.66
CA LEU A 803 16.65 -14.15 9.98
C LEU A 803 16.76 -14.82 8.60
N PRO A 804 17.73 -14.47 7.72
CA PRO A 804 17.92 -15.17 6.45
C PRO A 804 18.12 -16.68 6.60
N ALA A 805 18.90 -17.10 7.60
CA ALA A 805 19.18 -18.51 7.88
C ALA A 805 17.93 -19.23 8.39
N ILE A 806 17.19 -18.59 9.31
CA ILE A 806 15.95 -19.11 9.88
C ILE A 806 14.88 -19.26 8.77
N ALA A 807 14.77 -18.28 7.88
CA ALA A 807 13.85 -18.31 6.73
C ALA A 807 14.15 -19.45 5.75
N LEU A 808 15.42 -19.69 5.43
CA LEU A 808 15.84 -20.82 4.60
C LEU A 808 15.51 -22.17 5.25
N LEU A 809 15.74 -22.31 6.56
CA LEU A 809 15.40 -23.54 7.31
C LEU A 809 13.89 -23.76 7.39
N ALA A 810 13.12 -22.71 7.70
CA ALA A 810 11.66 -22.75 7.72
C ALA A 810 11.09 -23.15 6.35
N ALA A 811 11.63 -22.57 5.27
CA ALA A 811 11.23 -22.93 3.91
C ALA A 811 11.55 -24.39 3.57
N ALA A 812 12.72 -24.90 4.00
CA ALA A 812 13.09 -26.29 3.80
C ALA A 812 12.17 -27.28 4.53
N ALA A 813 11.67 -26.91 5.71
CA ALA A 813 10.66 -27.69 6.43
C ALA A 813 9.31 -27.69 5.70
N LEU A 814 8.83 -26.49 5.36
CA LEU A 814 7.52 -26.27 4.75
C LEU A 814 7.38 -26.81 3.31
N ASP A 815 8.49 -26.95 2.58
CA ASP A 815 8.49 -27.52 1.22
C ASP A 815 7.94 -28.96 1.20
N ARG A 816 8.03 -29.70 2.32
CA ARG A 816 7.52 -31.08 2.45
C ARG A 816 6.00 -31.16 2.69
N TYR A 817 5.36 -30.07 3.07
CA TYR A 817 3.94 -30.06 3.41
C TYR A 817 3.05 -29.72 2.21
N ALA A 818 1.74 -29.95 2.35
CA ALA A 818 0.76 -29.58 1.33
C ALA A 818 0.74 -28.06 1.09
N GLY A 819 0.28 -27.65 -0.10
CA GLY A 819 0.20 -26.24 -0.47
C GLY A 819 -0.61 -25.38 0.50
N ALA A 820 -1.64 -25.95 1.13
CA ALA A 820 -2.47 -25.27 2.13
C ALA A 820 -1.66 -24.87 3.37
N VAL A 821 -0.78 -25.74 3.88
CA VAL A 821 0.06 -25.45 5.05
C VAL A 821 1.03 -24.32 4.74
N ARG A 822 1.68 -24.36 3.56
CA ARG A 822 2.56 -23.27 3.11
C ARG A 822 1.84 -21.94 3.05
N LEU A 823 0.63 -21.93 2.47
CA LEU A 823 -0.19 -20.72 2.37
C LEU A 823 -0.59 -20.20 3.76
N ALA A 824 -1.01 -21.09 4.66
CA ALA A 824 -1.35 -20.73 6.03
C ALA A 824 -0.16 -20.12 6.76
N SER A 825 1.05 -20.69 6.64
CA SER A 825 2.25 -20.13 7.28
C SER A 825 2.60 -18.73 6.76
N VAL A 826 2.50 -18.50 5.45
CA VAL A 826 2.73 -17.17 4.86
C VAL A 826 1.65 -16.19 5.31
N ALA A 827 0.38 -16.61 5.36
CA ALA A 827 -0.72 -15.79 5.84
C ALA A 827 -0.55 -15.41 7.32
N SER A 828 -0.15 -16.36 8.18
CA SER A 828 0.14 -16.09 9.59
C SER A 828 1.30 -15.10 9.76
N ALA A 829 2.35 -15.20 8.94
CA ALA A 829 3.44 -14.22 8.95
C ALA A 829 2.94 -12.82 8.56
N ALA A 830 2.12 -12.71 7.51
CA ALA A 830 1.50 -11.44 7.11
C ALA A 830 0.59 -10.85 8.21
N MET A 831 -0.23 -11.67 8.84
CA MET A 831 -1.09 -11.25 9.96
C MET A 831 -0.27 -10.74 11.13
N LEU A 832 0.83 -11.41 11.48
CA LEU A 832 1.74 -10.94 12.53
C LEU A 832 2.41 -9.62 12.15
N ALA A 833 2.86 -9.45 10.89
CA ALA A 833 3.40 -8.18 10.43
C ALA A 833 2.42 -7.02 10.66
N VAL A 834 1.15 -7.21 10.30
CA VAL A 834 0.09 -6.22 10.53
C VAL A 834 -0.18 -6.01 12.02
N ALA A 835 -0.27 -7.09 12.80
CA ALA A 835 -0.55 -7.01 14.25
C ALA A 835 0.57 -6.28 15.03
N PHE A 836 1.80 -6.29 14.52
CA PHE A 836 2.92 -5.58 15.12
C PHE A 836 3.01 -4.10 14.72
N VAL A 837 2.29 -3.64 13.70
CA VAL A 837 2.30 -2.22 13.29
C VAL A 837 2.05 -1.25 14.47
N PRO A 838 1.04 -1.47 15.34
CA PRO A 838 0.83 -0.58 16.49
C PRO A 838 1.99 -0.61 17.50
N VAL A 839 2.66 -1.76 17.67
CA VAL A 839 3.81 -1.91 18.57
C VAL A 839 4.98 -1.06 18.09
N PHE A 840 5.31 -1.12 16.79
CA PHE A 840 6.38 -0.31 16.22
C PHE A 840 6.02 1.18 16.17
N SER A 841 4.76 1.52 15.92
CA SER A 841 4.30 2.91 16.01
C SER A 841 4.38 3.45 17.44
N ALA A 842 4.16 2.60 18.46
CA ALA A 842 4.28 2.99 19.85
C ALA A 842 5.73 3.29 20.23
N PHE A 843 6.72 2.56 19.68
CA PHE A 843 8.14 2.89 19.87
C PHE A 843 8.47 4.29 19.35
N ALA A 844 8.04 4.65 18.14
CA ALA A 844 8.25 6.01 17.64
C ALA A 844 7.56 7.10 18.46
N ALA A 845 6.40 6.78 19.07
CA ALA A 845 5.69 7.72 19.93
C ALA A 845 6.46 8.01 21.24
N GLN A 846 7.34 7.11 21.71
CA GLN A 846 8.15 7.33 22.91
C GLN A 846 9.18 8.46 22.72
N ASP A 847 9.62 8.70 21.48
CA ASP A 847 10.55 9.77 21.13
C ASP A 847 9.87 11.13 20.92
N ALA A 848 8.53 11.22 21.02
CA ALA A 848 7.80 12.45 20.75
C ALA A 848 8.16 13.59 21.73
N GLY A 849 8.49 13.25 22.99
CA GLY A 849 8.95 14.20 24.00
C GLY A 849 10.31 14.81 23.66
N LEU A 850 11.26 13.98 23.22
CA LEU A 850 12.57 14.41 22.73
C LEU A 850 12.44 15.29 21.47
N ALA A 851 11.59 14.88 20.53
CA ALA A 851 11.34 15.65 19.32
C ALA A 851 10.72 17.03 19.64
N ALA A 852 9.82 17.10 20.63
CA ALA A 852 9.24 18.35 21.08
C ALA A 852 10.27 19.25 21.78
N ALA A 853 11.11 18.69 22.65
CA ALA A 853 12.19 19.42 23.32
C ALA A 853 13.24 19.95 22.33
N GLY A 854 13.60 19.15 21.32
CA GLY A 854 14.45 19.56 20.20
C GLY A 854 13.86 20.77 19.46
N ARG A 855 12.59 20.69 19.03
CA ARG A 855 11.91 21.83 18.40
C ARG A 855 11.88 23.07 19.31
N ALA A 856 11.64 22.91 20.61
CA ALA A 856 11.66 24.02 21.55
C ALA A 856 13.05 24.67 21.68
N SER A 857 14.14 23.91 21.53
CA SER A 857 15.50 24.47 21.55
C SER A 857 15.87 25.27 20.30
N SER A 858 15.11 25.14 19.22
CA SER A 858 15.39 25.86 17.96
C SER A 858 15.29 27.40 18.12
N CYS A 859 14.48 27.89 19.07
CA CYS A 859 14.26 29.32 19.27
C CYS A 859 15.33 30.01 20.13
N ALA A 860 16.17 29.25 20.83
CA ALA A 860 17.25 29.82 21.64
C ALA A 860 18.49 30.06 20.76
N PRO A 861 19.02 31.28 20.64
CA PRO A 861 20.21 31.56 19.82
C PRO A 861 21.46 30.91 20.42
N GLY A 862 22.38 30.44 19.58
CA GLY A 862 23.63 29.80 20.03
C GLY A 862 23.58 28.27 20.08
N MET A 863 24.62 27.68 20.66
CA MET A 863 24.88 26.23 20.67
C MET A 863 23.85 25.47 21.52
N LEU A 864 23.43 24.30 21.04
CA LEU A 864 22.61 23.34 21.75
C LEU A 864 23.51 22.31 22.45
N VAL A 865 23.36 22.20 23.77
CA VAL A 865 23.88 21.06 24.53
C VAL A 865 22.75 20.03 24.69
N THR A 866 22.92 18.84 24.14
CA THR A 866 21.95 17.75 24.29
C THR A 866 22.63 16.41 24.23
N ASP A 867 22.08 15.42 24.92
CA ASP A 867 22.52 14.03 24.84
C ASP A 867 21.62 13.20 23.89
N SER A 868 20.52 13.76 23.35
CA SER A 868 19.66 13.00 22.44
C SER A 868 19.90 13.37 20.97
N PRO A 869 20.18 12.37 20.10
CA PRO A 869 20.25 12.59 18.66
C PRO A 869 18.89 12.97 18.06
N VAL A 870 17.77 12.59 18.71
CA VAL A 870 16.42 13.01 18.30
C VAL A 870 16.23 14.50 18.54
N ALA A 871 16.60 14.99 19.73
CA ALA A 871 16.53 16.42 20.04
C ALA A 871 17.45 17.21 19.10
N ALA A 872 18.67 16.71 18.83
CA ALA A 872 19.58 17.28 17.84
C ALA A 872 18.93 17.38 16.44
N TYR A 873 18.31 16.30 15.95
CA TYR A 873 17.63 16.29 14.64
C TYR A 873 16.49 17.31 14.55
N PHE A 874 15.66 17.39 15.59
CA PHE A 874 14.49 18.27 15.59
C PHE A 874 14.81 19.72 15.98
N SER A 875 16.02 20.01 16.48
CA SER A 875 16.47 21.38 16.77
C SER A 875 16.72 22.21 15.51
N GLY A 876 17.06 21.56 14.38
CA GLY A 876 17.46 22.25 13.15
C GLY A 876 18.76 23.05 13.25
N LYS A 877 19.51 22.92 14.36
CA LYS A 877 20.77 23.63 14.59
C LYS A 877 21.85 23.18 13.60
N PRO A 878 22.71 24.09 13.10
CA PRO A 878 23.89 23.68 12.36
C PRO A 878 24.72 22.66 13.15
N LEU A 879 25.27 21.64 12.49
CA LEU A 879 26.01 20.57 13.20
C LEU A 879 27.16 21.08 14.10
N PRO A 880 27.92 22.13 13.76
CA PRO A 880 28.93 22.70 14.66
C PRO A 880 28.35 23.33 15.94
N GLU A 881 27.05 23.66 15.94
CA GLU A 881 26.33 24.23 17.08
C GLU A 881 25.59 23.16 17.90
N ILE A 882 25.89 21.88 17.70
CA ILE A 882 25.33 20.78 18.48
C ILE A 882 26.48 20.08 19.22
N THR A 883 26.38 19.98 20.54
CA THR A 883 27.35 19.27 21.36
C THR A 883 26.67 18.41 22.42
N GLY A 884 27.32 17.30 22.76
CA GLY A 884 26.94 16.46 23.89
C GLY A 884 27.23 17.11 25.23
N SER A 885 26.53 16.66 26.27
CA SER A 885 26.82 17.15 27.62
C SER A 885 28.19 16.72 28.11
N GLN A 886 28.81 15.68 27.51
CA GLN A 886 30.15 15.21 27.85
C GLN A 886 31.24 16.29 27.76
N ALA A 887 31.02 17.34 26.94
CA ALA A 887 31.92 18.48 26.82
C ALA A 887 31.93 19.38 28.07
N LEU A 888 30.89 19.28 28.92
CA LEU A 888 30.79 20.08 30.14
C LEU A 888 31.82 19.60 31.20
N PRO A 889 32.55 20.55 31.83
CA PRO A 889 33.32 20.29 33.05
C PRO A 889 32.47 19.70 34.19
N TYR A 890 33.10 18.92 35.08
CA TYR A 890 32.41 18.24 36.20
C TYR A 890 31.84 19.19 37.27
N GLY A 891 32.31 20.43 37.35
CA GLY A 891 31.85 21.41 38.35
C GLY A 891 30.83 22.39 37.76
N ARG A 892 29.70 22.61 38.45
CA ARG A 892 28.62 23.51 38.02
C ARG A 892 29.12 24.89 37.57
N GLY A 893 30.00 25.53 38.36
CA GLY A 893 30.55 26.85 38.01
C GLY A 893 31.44 26.84 36.76
N GLN A 894 32.32 25.83 36.64
CA GLN A 894 33.17 25.65 35.45
C GLN A 894 32.34 25.29 34.21
N ALA A 895 31.26 24.52 34.40
CA ALA A 895 30.34 24.19 33.33
C ALA A 895 29.59 25.42 32.82
N LEU A 896 29.11 26.29 33.72
CA LEU A 896 28.50 27.55 33.34
C LEU A 896 29.49 28.46 32.59
N GLU A 897 30.70 28.63 33.11
CA GLU A 897 31.74 29.42 32.43
C GLU A 897 32.09 28.85 31.04
N TRP A 898 32.22 27.52 30.94
CA TRP A 898 32.43 26.86 29.66
C TRP A 898 31.26 27.11 28.70
N MET A 899 30.02 27.01 29.18
CA MET A 899 28.82 27.24 28.39
C MET A 899 28.75 28.69 27.89
N HIS A 900 29.10 29.68 28.74
CA HIS A 900 29.24 31.08 28.35
C HIS A 900 30.29 31.30 27.27
N LEU A 901 31.48 30.73 27.46
CA LEU A 901 32.61 30.87 26.53
C LEU A 901 32.33 30.27 25.15
N HIS A 902 31.53 29.20 25.10
CA HIS A 902 31.19 28.49 23.85
C HIS A 902 29.85 28.93 23.26
N GLY A 903 29.22 29.98 23.81
CA GLY A 903 27.97 30.53 23.29
C GLY A 903 26.79 29.55 23.33
N VAL A 904 26.69 28.76 24.41
CA VAL A 904 25.57 27.84 24.60
C VAL A 904 24.30 28.62 24.88
N GLY A 905 23.28 28.44 24.05
CA GLY A 905 21.98 29.09 24.20
C GLY A 905 20.91 28.21 24.82
N SER A 906 21.02 26.90 24.61
CA SER A 906 20.03 25.94 25.10
C SER A 906 20.64 24.63 25.56
N LEU A 907 19.93 24.00 26.49
CA LEU A 907 20.30 22.75 27.12
C LEU A 907 19.06 21.84 27.17
N VAL A 908 19.11 20.69 26.51
CA VAL A 908 18.09 19.63 26.60
C VAL A 908 18.66 18.50 27.45
N VAL A 909 18.03 18.24 28.59
CA VAL A 909 18.48 17.28 29.62
C VAL A 909 17.55 16.08 29.69
N GLU A 910 18.12 14.89 29.61
CA GLU A 910 17.45 13.62 29.92
C GLU A 910 17.76 13.19 31.36
N ASP A 911 16.80 12.56 32.06
CA ASP A 911 17.05 11.98 33.39
C ASP A 911 17.79 10.63 33.29
N ILE A 912 19.05 10.69 32.85
CA ILE A 912 19.93 9.53 32.69
C ILE A 912 21.18 9.73 33.54
N SER A 913 21.32 8.90 34.57
CA SER A 913 22.29 9.07 35.65
C SER A 913 23.77 9.16 35.24
N TYR A 914 24.14 8.66 34.07
CA TYR A 914 25.52 8.70 33.58
C TYR A 914 25.78 9.85 32.59
N TYR A 915 24.77 10.65 32.23
CA TYR A 915 24.95 11.84 31.40
C TYR A 915 25.56 12.97 32.21
N ARG A 916 26.51 13.68 31.59
CA ARG A 916 27.25 14.76 32.28
C ARG A 916 26.29 15.87 32.70
N ALA A 917 25.32 16.25 31.86
CA ALA A 917 24.32 17.25 32.20
C ALA A 917 23.53 16.89 33.46
N THR A 918 23.10 15.63 33.60
CA THR A 918 22.39 15.13 34.78
C THR A 918 23.24 15.17 36.04
N THR A 919 24.55 14.89 35.94
CA THR A 919 25.47 14.95 37.07
C THR A 919 25.81 16.38 37.51
N VAL A 920 25.96 17.30 36.56
CA VAL A 920 26.36 18.69 36.80
C VAL A 920 25.15 19.56 37.21
N PHE A 921 23.97 19.26 36.66
CA PHE A 921 22.72 19.98 36.86
C PHE A 921 21.57 19.04 37.28
N PRO A 922 21.63 18.42 38.48
CA PRO A 922 20.62 17.47 38.96
C PRO A 922 19.26 18.12 39.29
N ASP A 923 19.24 19.45 39.45
CA ASP A 923 18.03 20.28 39.49
C ASP A 923 17.33 20.30 38.12
N LEU A 924 18.07 20.51 37.03
CA LEU A 924 17.51 20.55 35.68
C LEU A 924 16.98 19.18 35.24
N ALA A 925 17.66 18.09 35.60
CA ALA A 925 17.21 16.74 35.32
C ALA A 925 15.93 16.32 36.08
N ARG A 926 15.52 17.09 37.10
CA ARG A 926 14.26 16.90 37.84
C ARG A 926 13.14 17.85 37.38
N GLY A 927 13.36 18.60 36.31
CA GLY A 927 12.39 19.57 35.80
C GLY A 927 12.37 20.91 36.52
N THR A 928 13.34 21.18 37.40
CA THR A 928 13.40 22.44 38.17
C THR A 928 14.41 23.41 37.57
N ALA A 929 13.94 24.51 36.99
CA ALA A 929 14.81 25.59 36.50
C ALA A 929 15.34 26.43 37.67
N ALA A 930 16.64 26.72 37.66
CA ALA A 930 17.30 27.64 38.59
C ALA A 930 18.23 28.59 37.82
N PRO A 931 18.37 29.86 38.21
CA PRO A 931 19.29 30.80 37.57
C PRO A 931 20.71 30.21 37.41
N PRO A 932 21.38 30.40 36.26
CA PRO A 932 20.99 31.24 35.10
C PRO A 932 20.04 30.57 34.08
N PHE A 933 19.53 29.37 34.36
CA PHE A 933 18.66 28.63 33.44
C PHE A 933 17.19 29.05 33.51
N THR A 934 16.53 29.09 32.35
CA THR A 934 15.09 29.32 32.23
C THR A 934 14.44 28.17 31.47
N SER A 935 13.25 27.72 31.89
CA SER A 935 12.52 26.67 31.17
C SER A 935 12.14 27.13 29.77
N LEU A 936 12.51 26.37 28.73
CA LEU A 936 11.97 26.54 27.39
C LEU A 936 10.63 25.81 27.34
N GLY A 937 9.52 26.56 27.37
CA GLY A 937 8.17 26.01 27.33
C GLY A 937 7.76 25.25 28.61
N ALA A 938 6.55 24.68 28.60
CA ALA A 938 6.05 23.89 29.71
C ALA A 938 6.68 22.49 29.73
N GLN A 939 7.47 22.18 30.77
CA GLN A 939 8.20 20.90 30.90
C GLN A 939 7.30 19.66 30.78
N ALA A 940 6.03 19.75 31.19
CA ALA A 940 5.05 18.67 31.06
C ALA A 940 4.82 18.22 29.60
N ARG A 941 5.09 19.09 28.61
CA ARG A 941 4.92 18.79 27.17
C ARG A 941 6.00 17.86 26.61
N TYR A 942 7.13 17.77 27.29
CA TYR A 942 8.22 16.89 26.93
C TYR A 942 8.08 15.52 27.59
N GLN A 943 7.10 15.36 28.49
CA GLN A 943 6.80 14.11 29.16
C GLN A 943 5.80 13.30 28.33
N VAL A 944 6.20 12.11 27.90
CA VAL A 944 5.34 11.18 27.15
C VAL A 944 5.25 9.87 27.91
N ASN A 945 4.06 9.27 27.95
CA ASN A 945 3.85 8.00 28.64
C ASN A 945 4.70 6.89 27.99
N GLY A 946 5.57 6.25 28.78
CA GLY A 946 6.54 5.26 28.31
C GLY A 946 7.77 5.83 27.60
N GLY A 947 7.86 7.16 27.43
CA GLY A 947 9.05 7.86 26.94
C GLY A 947 10.04 8.19 28.06
N LYS A 948 11.23 8.66 27.67
CA LYS A 948 12.23 9.16 28.63
C LYS A 948 11.75 10.47 29.25
N ALA A 949 12.16 10.74 30.49
CA ALA A 949 11.93 12.04 31.12
C ALA A 949 12.93 13.07 30.54
N VAL A 950 12.39 14.09 29.88
CA VAL A 950 13.17 15.08 29.11
C VAL A 950 12.78 16.49 29.53
N TYR A 951 13.75 17.39 29.61
CA TYR A 951 13.54 18.77 29.99
C TYR A 951 14.36 19.70 29.09
N ALA A 952 13.82 20.89 28.76
CA ALA A 952 14.49 21.86 27.90
C ALA A 952 14.66 23.21 28.60
N TYR A 953 15.85 23.79 28.51
CA TYR A 953 16.23 25.02 29.19
C TYR A 953 17.03 25.95 28.28
N GLY A 954 16.89 27.27 28.49
CA GLY A 954 17.72 28.31 27.89
C GLY A 954 18.75 28.80 28.91
N LEU A 955 19.96 29.10 28.44
CA LEU A 955 21.03 29.68 29.24
C LEU A 955 21.09 31.20 29.03
N ASP A 956 21.32 31.95 30.11
CA ASP A 956 21.32 33.42 30.13
C ASP A 956 20.09 34.01 29.46
N GLY A 957 18.96 33.66 30.05
CA GLY A 957 17.78 34.50 29.93
C GLY A 957 18.03 35.88 30.58
N ALA A 958 18.96 36.69 30.06
CA ALA A 958 18.57 38.05 29.72
C ALA A 958 17.57 37.90 28.57
N CYS A 959 16.38 37.41 28.90
CA CYS A 959 15.20 37.97 28.32
C CYS A 959 15.43 39.47 28.52
N LEU A 960 15.85 40.20 27.47
CA LEU A 960 16.10 41.63 27.57
C LEU A 960 14.75 42.20 27.96
N VAL A 961 14.61 42.42 29.26
CA VAL A 961 13.37 42.67 29.96
C VAL A 961 13.56 44.00 30.63
N GLN A 962 12.66 44.91 30.31
CA GLN A 962 12.60 46.22 30.93
C GLN A 962 11.29 46.32 31.69
N GLN A 963 11.39 46.62 32.98
CA GLN A 963 10.20 46.90 33.77
C GLN A 963 9.56 48.20 33.28
N LEU A 964 8.27 48.15 32.94
CA LEU A 964 7.47 49.31 32.56
C LEU A 964 6.93 50.02 33.80
N TYR A 965 6.38 49.23 34.73
CA TYR A 965 5.95 49.63 36.07
C TYR A 965 5.87 48.39 36.97
N PRO A 966 5.76 48.53 38.31
CA PRO A 966 5.84 47.38 39.22
C PRO A 966 4.90 46.23 38.82
N GLY A 967 5.49 45.07 38.52
CA GLY A 967 4.77 43.85 38.15
C GLY A 967 4.47 43.67 36.65
N VAL A 968 4.83 44.62 35.79
CA VAL A 968 4.64 44.53 34.33
C VAL A 968 5.92 44.89 33.59
N ASP A 969 6.35 43.97 32.74
CA ASP A 969 7.63 43.98 32.08
C ASP A 969 7.45 43.88 30.55
N ALA A 970 8.30 44.56 29.78
CA ALA A 970 8.39 44.42 28.32
C ALA A 970 9.61 43.56 27.96
N SER A 971 9.46 42.66 26.99
CA SER A 971 10.44 41.65 26.63
C SER A 971 10.60 41.54 25.11
N ILE A 972 11.83 41.58 24.59
CA ILE A 972 12.07 41.30 23.15
C ILE A 972 12.33 39.82 22.85
N TRP A 973 12.41 38.99 23.89
CA TRP A 973 12.59 37.53 23.81
C TRP A 973 11.47 36.84 24.59
N PRO A 974 10.22 36.83 24.07
CA PRO A 974 9.13 36.18 24.77
C PRO A 974 9.42 34.71 25.04
N ALA A 975 8.76 34.17 26.07
CA ALA A 975 8.71 32.73 26.27
C ALA A 975 8.22 32.03 24.98
N PRO A 976 8.63 30.78 24.71
CA PRO A 976 8.26 30.08 23.49
C PRO A 976 6.74 30.10 23.29
N SER A 977 6.27 30.74 22.22
CA SER A 977 4.86 30.79 21.87
C SER A 977 4.40 29.41 21.41
N GLU A 978 3.16 29.07 21.75
CA GLU A 978 2.56 27.78 21.45
C GLU A 978 1.57 27.94 20.30
N GLY A 979 1.33 26.84 19.57
CA GLY A 979 0.34 26.78 18.50
C GLY A 979 0.81 27.37 17.17
N LYS A 980 -0.10 27.91 16.36
CA LYS A 980 0.10 28.04 14.91
C LYS A 980 1.12 29.10 14.51
N THR A 981 1.24 30.18 15.27
CA THR A 981 2.19 31.28 15.04
C THR A 981 3.55 31.04 15.70
N ALA A 982 3.76 29.89 16.35
CA ALA A 982 5.00 29.52 17.03
C ALA A 982 6.29 29.64 16.18
N PRO A 983 6.30 29.30 14.88
CA PRO A 983 7.52 29.43 14.08
C PRO A 983 7.88 30.89 13.75
N LEU A 984 6.95 31.84 13.89
CA LEU A 984 7.15 33.22 13.46
C LEU A 984 8.00 34.02 14.45
N ALA A 985 8.80 34.94 13.90
CA ALA A 985 9.52 35.96 14.63
C ALA A 985 8.53 36.88 15.37
N LYS A 986 8.81 37.14 16.64
CA LYS A 986 7.96 37.96 17.51
C LYS A 986 8.53 39.37 17.68
N GLY A 987 7.70 40.32 18.08
CA GLY A 987 8.09 41.68 18.49
C GLY A 987 8.26 41.80 20.00
N VAL A 988 8.00 42.98 20.56
CA VAL A 988 8.03 43.17 22.02
C VAL A 988 6.78 42.57 22.67
N ALA A 989 7.00 41.63 23.57
CA ALA A 989 5.99 40.96 24.36
C ALA A 989 5.83 41.61 25.73
N LEU A 990 4.60 41.69 26.22
CA LEU A 990 4.34 42.08 27.61
C LEU A 990 4.40 40.84 28.52
N ARG A 991 4.84 41.04 29.77
CA ARG A 991 4.86 40.03 30.83
C ARG A 991 4.25 40.64 32.09
N VAL A 992 3.42 39.86 32.78
CA VAL A 992 2.80 40.25 34.06
C VAL A 992 3.32 39.29 35.13
N GLY A 993 4.14 39.77 36.03
CA GLY A 993 4.96 38.94 36.92
C GLY A 993 5.82 37.96 36.10
N SER A 994 5.74 36.66 36.40
CA SER A 994 6.45 35.62 35.65
C SER A 994 5.72 35.14 34.38
N ILE A 995 4.48 35.61 34.13
CA ILE A 995 3.59 35.08 33.08
C ILE A 995 3.77 35.88 31.77
N PRO A 996 4.17 35.25 30.65
CA PRO A 996 4.15 35.89 29.34
C PRO A 996 2.69 36.09 28.89
N VAL A 997 2.29 37.33 28.56
CA VAL A 997 0.88 37.63 28.22
C VAL A 997 0.61 37.70 26.71
N THR A 998 1.59 37.31 25.90
CA THR A 998 1.53 37.36 24.43
C THR A 998 0.74 36.19 23.82
N GLY A 999 0.73 35.00 24.44
CA GLY A 999 -0.01 33.85 23.90
C GLY A 999 0.45 33.45 22.48
N GLU A 1000 -0.50 33.41 21.54
CA GLU A 1000 -0.26 33.25 20.09
C GLU A 1000 -0.11 34.59 19.36
N GLY A 1001 -0.26 35.72 20.05
CA GLY A 1001 0.04 37.02 19.47
C GLY A 1001 1.49 37.08 19.01
N ILE A 1002 1.76 37.95 18.04
CA ILE A 1002 3.12 38.15 17.51
C ILE A 1002 3.93 39.22 18.25
N GLY A 1003 3.37 39.89 19.26
CA GLY A 1003 4.01 40.97 20.00
C GLY A 1003 3.76 42.34 19.37
N LEU A 1004 4.35 43.39 19.94
CA LEU A 1004 4.22 44.77 19.48
C LEU A 1004 5.20 45.05 18.33
N GLY A 1005 4.71 45.71 17.28
CA GLY A 1005 5.52 46.26 16.18
C GLY A 1005 6.11 45.22 15.23
N VAL A 1006 5.37 44.17 14.88
CA VAL A 1006 5.84 43.16 13.92
C VAL A 1006 5.38 43.50 12.50
N PRO A 1007 6.28 43.69 11.54
CA PRO A 1007 5.91 44.04 10.17
C PRO A 1007 5.59 42.79 9.33
N ILE A 1008 4.55 42.88 8.50
CA ILE A 1008 4.15 41.87 7.52
C ILE A 1008 3.84 42.54 6.17
N VAL A 1009 3.96 41.81 5.07
CA VAL A 1009 3.79 42.36 3.72
C VAL A 1009 2.85 41.49 2.89
N HIS A 1010 1.86 42.09 2.23
CA HIS A 1010 0.91 41.38 1.39
C HIS A 1010 1.31 41.39 -0.08
N TYR A 1011 1.45 40.20 -0.67
CA TYR A 1011 1.66 39.98 -2.10
C TYR A 1011 0.44 39.29 -2.73
N PRO A 1012 0.32 39.25 -4.07
CA PRO A 1012 -0.79 38.56 -4.74
C PRO A 1012 -0.92 37.07 -4.39
N ASP A 1013 0.17 36.45 -3.95
CA ASP A 1013 0.23 35.04 -3.53
C ASP A 1013 0.04 34.84 -2.02
N GLY A 1014 -0.07 35.89 -1.20
CA GLY A 1014 -0.40 35.78 0.23
C GLY A 1014 0.36 36.77 1.13
N TRP A 1015 0.10 36.68 2.44
CA TRP A 1015 0.83 37.43 3.47
C TRP A 1015 2.19 36.80 3.77
N VAL A 1016 3.22 37.63 3.77
CA VAL A 1016 4.60 37.26 4.07
C VAL A 1016 4.96 37.78 5.46
N TYR A 1017 5.43 36.86 6.28
CA TYR A 1017 5.85 37.00 7.66
C TYR A 1017 7.37 36.80 7.77
N ALA A 1018 7.91 37.14 8.94
CA ALA A 1018 9.27 36.80 9.29
C ALA A 1018 9.31 35.58 10.21
N ARG A 1019 10.18 34.63 9.90
CA ARG A 1019 10.56 33.50 10.76
C ARG A 1019 11.90 33.77 11.41
N THR A 1020 12.82 34.31 10.62
CA THR A 1020 14.18 34.65 11.07
C THR A 1020 14.31 36.15 11.31
N PHE A 1021 15.21 36.51 12.22
CA PHE A 1021 15.48 37.89 12.58
C PHE A 1021 16.92 38.05 13.07
N SER A 1022 17.39 39.30 13.12
CA SER A 1022 18.67 39.67 13.72
C SER A 1022 18.50 40.85 14.67
N ASP A 1023 19.12 40.75 15.85
CA ASP A 1023 18.99 41.75 16.92
C ASP A 1023 20.28 42.50 17.19
N VAL A 1024 20.13 43.76 17.54
CA VAL A 1024 21.18 44.63 18.07
C VAL A 1024 20.63 45.32 19.32
N ASP A 1025 21.25 45.05 20.47
CA ASP A 1025 20.99 45.80 21.70
C ASP A 1025 21.72 47.15 21.62
N LEU A 1026 20.96 48.24 21.68
CA LEU A 1026 21.43 49.62 21.62
C LEU A 1026 21.24 50.34 22.98
N SER A 1027 20.93 49.59 24.04
CA SER A 1027 20.63 50.13 25.36
C SER A 1027 21.82 50.88 25.96
N THR A 1028 21.52 52.00 26.65
CA THR A 1028 22.48 52.80 27.42
C THR A 1028 22.03 52.88 28.88
N THR A 1029 22.88 53.37 29.78
CA THR A 1029 22.58 53.48 31.23
C THR A 1029 21.32 54.28 31.60
N GLY A 1030 20.74 55.03 30.66
CA GLY A 1030 19.51 55.79 30.85
C GLY A 1030 18.35 55.47 29.89
N ALA A 1031 18.52 54.54 28.94
CA ALA A 1031 17.46 54.19 27.98
C ALA A 1031 17.63 52.77 27.46
N THR A 1032 16.56 51.97 27.50
CA THR A 1032 16.55 50.61 26.96
C THR A 1032 16.08 50.66 25.50
N VAL A 1033 16.98 50.32 24.58
CA VAL A 1033 16.75 50.43 23.14
C VAL A 1033 17.17 49.15 22.45
N TRP A 1034 16.27 48.54 21.69
CA TRP A 1034 16.54 47.31 20.95
C TRP A 1034 16.18 47.49 19.48
N LYS A 1035 17.07 47.06 18.59
CA LYS A 1035 16.81 47.04 17.15
C LYS A 1035 16.72 45.61 16.67
N ARG A 1036 15.57 45.22 16.11
CA ARG A 1036 15.32 43.93 15.47
C ARG A 1036 15.13 44.11 13.98
N THR A 1037 15.85 43.35 13.16
CA THR A 1037 15.62 43.28 11.72
C THR A 1037 14.86 42.01 11.40
N PHE A 1038 13.64 42.15 10.89
CA PHE A 1038 12.78 41.04 10.49
C PHE A 1038 13.09 40.64 9.04
N HIS A 1039 13.41 39.37 8.81
CA HIS A 1039 13.64 38.82 7.48
C HIS A 1039 12.34 38.18 6.98
N LEU A 1040 11.76 38.69 5.90
CA LEU A 1040 10.46 38.26 5.38
C LEU A 1040 10.57 36.92 4.62
N ASP A 1041 10.86 35.84 5.34
CA ASP A 1041 11.26 34.51 4.84
C ASP A 1041 10.20 33.40 5.05
N GLU A 1042 8.95 33.76 5.30
CA GLU A 1042 7.85 32.79 5.45
C GLU A 1042 6.53 33.33 4.88
N ILE A 1043 5.78 32.53 4.14
CA ILE A 1043 4.48 32.90 3.56
C ILE A 1043 3.37 31.99 4.09
N GLY A 1044 2.18 32.51 4.32
CA GLY A 1044 1.02 31.68 4.64
C GLY A 1044 0.05 32.31 5.62
N GLY A 1045 -0.55 31.47 6.47
CA GLY A 1045 -1.64 31.89 7.36
C GLY A 1045 -3.02 32.01 6.67
N ASP A 1046 -3.09 31.73 5.36
CA ASP A 1046 -4.29 31.86 4.52
C ASP A 1046 -4.80 30.51 3.98
N ALA A 1047 -5.97 30.52 3.33
CA ALA A 1047 -6.56 29.31 2.76
C ALA A 1047 -5.70 28.69 1.63
N ALA A 1048 -4.96 29.51 0.87
CA ALA A 1048 -4.11 29.06 -0.23
C ALA A 1048 -2.99 28.14 0.26
N HIS A 1049 -2.46 28.42 1.45
CA HIS A 1049 -1.42 27.62 2.10
C HIS A 1049 -1.96 26.61 3.11
N ARG A 1050 -3.25 26.23 3.02
CA ARG A 1050 -3.93 25.36 4.01
C ARG A 1050 -3.77 25.87 5.44
N TYR A 1051 -3.73 27.19 5.58
CA TYR A 1051 -3.49 27.91 6.81
C TYR A 1051 -2.10 27.62 7.42
N GLN A 1052 -1.19 26.89 6.79
CA GLN A 1052 0.16 26.68 7.30
C GLN A 1052 1.08 27.86 6.93
N PHE A 1053 2.14 28.05 7.71
CA PHE A 1053 3.25 28.92 7.35
C PHE A 1053 4.33 28.08 6.64
N VAL A 1054 4.84 28.58 5.51
CA VAL A 1054 5.75 27.87 4.61
C VAL A 1054 7.00 28.73 4.37
N PRO A 1055 8.21 28.23 4.65
CA PRO A 1055 9.44 28.99 4.42
C PRO A 1055 9.65 29.35 2.94
N ILE A 1056 10.12 30.56 2.68
CA ILE A 1056 10.47 31.08 1.35
C ILE A 1056 11.81 31.83 1.39
N PRO A 1057 12.49 32.05 0.25
CA PRO A 1057 13.57 33.04 0.19
C PRO A 1057 13.06 34.41 0.65
N SER A 1058 13.84 35.11 1.48
CA SER A 1058 13.44 36.42 2.03
C SER A 1058 13.02 37.37 0.91
N ARG A 1059 11.86 38.01 1.07
CA ARG A 1059 11.32 39.03 0.15
C ARG A 1059 11.51 40.46 0.66
N GLY A 1060 12.24 40.65 1.74
CA GLY A 1060 12.55 41.95 2.28
C GLY A 1060 13.07 41.87 3.70
N ASP A 1061 13.76 42.94 4.11
CA ASP A 1061 14.21 43.13 5.47
C ASP A 1061 13.63 44.44 6.01
N ILE A 1062 12.98 44.38 7.17
CA ILE A 1062 12.38 45.54 7.82
C ILE A 1062 12.97 45.68 9.23
N ALA A 1063 13.62 46.81 9.49
CA ALA A 1063 14.20 47.10 10.78
C ALA A 1063 13.17 47.79 11.69
N VAL A 1064 13.04 47.29 12.91
CA VAL A 1064 12.18 47.84 13.95
C VAL A 1064 13.04 48.18 15.17
N THR A 1065 12.95 49.42 15.61
CA THR A 1065 13.63 49.90 16.82
C THR A 1065 12.60 50.13 17.93
N TYR A 1066 12.77 49.43 19.04
CA TYR A 1066 11.96 49.52 20.24
C TYR A 1066 12.72 50.35 21.28
N THR A 1067 12.12 51.44 21.77
CA THR A 1067 12.66 52.23 22.88
C THR A 1067 11.67 52.19 24.03
N ILE A 1068 12.13 51.73 25.19
CA ILE A 1068 11.27 51.58 26.37
C ILE A 1068 11.64 52.67 27.38
N ASP A 1069 10.66 53.54 27.66
CA ASP A 1069 10.77 54.63 28.62
C ASP A 1069 9.54 54.63 29.54
N GLY A 1070 9.73 54.16 30.77
CA GLY A 1070 8.66 54.00 31.75
C GLY A 1070 7.49 53.19 31.20
N ARG A 1071 6.31 53.82 31.10
CA ARG A 1071 5.06 53.18 30.62
C ARG A 1071 4.88 53.19 29.11
N VAL A 1072 5.85 53.68 28.35
CA VAL A 1072 5.74 53.89 26.91
C VAL A 1072 6.74 53.00 26.17
N VAL A 1073 6.25 52.26 25.17
CA VAL A 1073 7.06 51.54 24.19
C VAL A 1073 6.99 52.32 22.88
N SER A 1074 8.06 53.03 22.54
CA SER A 1074 8.18 53.74 21.26
C SER A 1074 8.70 52.78 20.20
N ILE A 1075 8.03 52.71 19.06
CA ILE A 1075 8.29 51.76 17.98
C ILE A 1075 8.56 52.55 16.71
N SER A 1076 9.75 52.35 16.13
CA SER A 1076 10.16 52.92 14.85
C SER A 1076 10.37 51.82 13.84
N VAL A 1077 9.61 51.81 12.75
CA VAL A 1077 9.63 50.79 11.70
C VAL A 1077 10.19 51.41 10.43
N ALA A 1078 11.28 50.86 9.90
CA ALA A 1078 11.95 51.34 8.69
C ALA A 1078 12.30 50.17 7.75
N PRO A 1079 11.82 50.17 6.49
CA PRO A 1079 12.21 49.15 5.53
C PRO A 1079 13.70 49.31 5.15
N VAL A 1080 14.46 48.23 5.21
CA VAL A 1080 15.83 48.18 4.65
C VAL A 1080 15.73 47.98 3.15
N TRP A 1081 14.94 46.98 2.74
CA TRP A 1081 14.51 46.76 1.36
C TRP A 1081 13.27 45.86 1.35
N ILE A 1082 12.38 46.03 0.36
CA ILE A 1082 11.21 45.18 0.14
C ILE A 1082 11.14 44.87 -1.35
N ALA A 1083 10.93 43.62 -1.72
CA ALA A 1083 10.76 43.23 -3.12
C ALA A 1083 9.53 43.94 -3.74
N PRO A 1084 9.59 44.35 -5.02
CA PRO A 1084 8.48 45.04 -5.65
C PRO A 1084 7.25 44.14 -5.83
N GLY A 1085 6.05 44.72 -5.89
CA GLY A 1085 4.81 44.02 -6.20
C GLY A 1085 3.91 43.69 -5.01
N TYR A 1086 4.18 44.25 -3.83
CA TYR A 1086 3.29 44.19 -2.68
C TYR A 1086 2.16 45.24 -2.78
N SER A 1087 1.01 44.96 -2.15
CA SER A 1087 -0.13 45.87 -2.11
C SER A 1087 -0.23 46.65 -0.79
N GLU A 1088 0.15 46.02 0.31
CA GLU A 1088 -0.05 46.53 1.67
C GLU A 1088 1.09 46.10 2.60
N VAL A 1089 1.38 46.94 3.60
CA VAL A 1089 2.27 46.61 4.72
C VAL A 1089 1.47 46.69 6.02
N GLY A 1090 1.46 45.60 6.76
CA GLY A 1090 0.86 45.52 8.09
C GLY A 1090 1.91 45.70 9.19
N ILE A 1091 1.57 46.42 10.25
CA ILE A 1091 2.34 46.46 11.49
C ILE A 1091 1.42 45.96 12.60
N LEU A 1092 1.68 44.74 13.03
CA LEU A 1092 0.83 44.03 13.95
C LEU A 1092 1.28 44.30 15.40
N ASN A 1093 0.31 44.57 16.26
CA ASN A 1093 0.52 44.70 17.71
C ASN A 1093 -0.42 43.75 18.42
N GLU A 1094 0.02 42.53 18.64
CA GLU A 1094 -0.85 41.46 19.12
C GLU A 1094 -0.28 40.84 20.39
N GLN A 1095 -1.13 40.74 21.42
CA GLN A 1095 -0.88 39.95 22.63
C GLN A 1095 -1.89 38.80 22.67
N SER A 1096 -2.12 38.18 23.84
CA SER A 1096 -3.03 37.02 23.93
C SER A 1096 -4.51 37.42 23.92
N ALA A 1097 -5.40 36.46 23.65
CA ALA A 1097 -6.85 36.68 23.74
C ALA A 1097 -7.36 36.92 25.17
N ALA A 1098 -6.47 36.95 26.18
CA ALA A 1098 -6.78 37.43 27.52
C ALA A 1098 -7.13 38.93 27.54
N PHE A 1099 -6.67 39.71 26.55
CA PHE A 1099 -7.17 41.05 26.29
C PHE A 1099 -8.52 40.92 25.59
N ASN A 1100 -9.60 41.19 26.33
CA ASN A 1100 -10.97 40.86 25.92
C ASN A 1100 -11.92 42.06 25.97
N ASP A 1101 -11.37 43.27 26.04
CA ASP A 1101 -12.08 44.55 26.09
C ASP A 1101 -11.39 45.54 25.15
N LEU A 1102 -12.04 45.88 24.03
CA LEU A 1102 -11.60 46.88 23.07
C LEU A 1102 -12.43 48.14 23.24
N ALA A 1103 -11.78 49.29 23.45
CA ALA A 1103 -12.45 50.59 23.39
C ALA A 1103 -11.69 51.55 22.47
N ALA A 1104 -12.43 52.38 21.76
CA ALA A 1104 -11.87 53.40 20.87
C ALA A 1104 -12.68 54.70 20.96
N ASP A 1105 -12.03 55.82 20.61
CA ASP A 1105 -12.66 57.14 20.58
C ASP A 1105 -13.93 57.09 19.71
N GLN A 1106 -15.08 57.54 20.25
CA GLN A 1106 -16.39 57.54 19.57
C GLN A 1106 -16.95 56.17 19.12
N GLN A 1107 -16.45 55.04 19.63
CA GLN A 1107 -17.02 53.71 19.41
C GLN A 1107 -17.48 53.05 20.72
N SER A 1108 -18.51 52.21 20.64
CA SER A 1108 -18.94 51.39 21.77
C SER A 1108 -17.90 50.32 22.10
N THR A 1109 -17.56 50.15 23.38
CA THR A 1109 -16.63 49.10 23.85
C THR A 1109 -17.11 47.71 23.44
N LEU A 1110 -16.23 46.93 22.81
CA LEU A 1110 -16.49 45.53 22.43
C LEU A 1110 -15.84 44.61 23.45
N THR A 1111 -16.55 43.58 23.92
CA THR A 1111 -16.04 42.63 24.91
C THR A 1111 -16.21 41.17 24.49
N GLY A 1112 -15.29 40.32 24.91
CA GLY A 1112 -15.34 38.87 24.68
C GLY A 1112 -15.43 38.48 23.20
N ALA A 1113 -16.51 37.79 22.83
CA ALA A 1113 -16.73 37.34 21.45
C ALA A 1113 -17.18 38.46 20.50
N ALA A 1114 -17.63 39.62 21.02
CA ALA A 1114 -18.04 40.75 20.19
C ALA A 1114 -16.87 41.53 19.58
N PHE A 1115 -15.63 41.25 20.00
CA PHE A 1115 -14.41 41.89 19.53
C PHE A 1115 -14.05 41.41 18.10
N GLY A 1116 -14.36 40.17 17.70
CA GLY A 1116 -14.18 39.66 16.32
C GLY A 1116 -12.73 39.67 15.81
N SER A 1117 -12.47 39.06 14.65
CA SER A 1117 -11.19 39.20 13.96
C SER A 1117 -11.26 40.43 13.04
N TRP A 1118 -10.44 41.45 13.33
CA TRP A 1118 -10.19 42.58 12.43
C TRP A 1118 -11.34 43.61 12.27
N VAL A 1119 -11.71 44.24 13.38
CA VAL A 1119 -12.71 45.32 13.47
C VAL A 1119 -12.07 46.69 13.22
N PRO A 1120 -12.62 47.51 12.30
CA PRO A 1120 -12.09 48.85 12.03
C PRO A 1120 -12.29 49.80 13.22
N VAL A 1121 -11.24 50.51 13.59
CA VAL A 1121 -11.25 51.54 14.64
C VAL A 1121 -11.56 52.90 14.02
N THR A 1122 -12.69 53.51 14.40
CA THR A 1122 -13.08 54.86 13.96
C THR A 1122 -12.84 55.85 15.09
N GLY A 1123 -11.60 56.30 15.28
CA GLY A 1123 -11.26 57.17 16.41
C GLY A 1123 -9.80 57.62 16.39
N ARG A 1124 -9.44 58.57 17.27
CA ARG A 1124 -8.05 59.07 17.38
C ARG A 1124 -7.13 58.13 18.16
N TRP A 1125 -7.69 57.19 18.92
CA TRP A 1125 -6.96 56.19 19.70
C TRP A 1125 -7.81 54.94 19.89
N ALA A 1126 -7.16 53.81 20.16
CA ALA A 1126 -7.79 52.58 20.65
C ALA A 1126 -6.99 51.97 21.80
N ARG A 1127 -7.68 51.27 22.70
CA ARG A 1127 -7.08 50.52 23.80
C ARG A 1127 -7.63 49.10 23.83
N VAL A 1128 -6.80 48.17 24.26
CA VAL A 1128 -7.23 46.83 24.66
C VAL A 1128 -6.90 46.58 26.13
N ARG A 1129 -7.83 45.97 26.86
CA ARG A 1129 -7.73 45.73 28.29
C ARG A 1129 -7.95 44.26 28.64
N SER A 1130 -7.20 43.78 29.63
CA SER A 1130 -7.44 42.49 30.28
C SER A 1130 -7.66 42.71 31.78
N SER A 1131 -8.90 42.55 32.24
CA SER A 1131 -9.20 42.64 33.67
C SER A 1131 -8.57 41.50 34.48
N SER A 1132 -8.41 40.31 33.88
CA SER A 1132 -7.78 39.15 34.52
C SER A 1132 -6.28 39.31 34.72
N LEU A 1133 -5.61 40.07 33.84
CA LEU A 1133 -4.17 40.32 33.94
C LEU A 1133 -3.85 41.66 34.61
N GLY A 1134 -4.85 42.52 34.81
CA GLY A 1134 -4.64 43.84 35.42
C GLY A 1134 -3.89 44.84 34.54
N VAL A 1135 -3.86 44.63 33.22
CA VAL A 1135 -3.10 45.45 32.26
C VAL A 1135 -3.97 45.89 31.09
N GLU A 1136 -3.78 47.13 30.67
CA GLU A 1136 -4.28 47.65 29.41
C GLU A 1136 -3.17 48.37 28.64
N TRP A 1137 -3.31 48.42 27.31
CA TRP A 1137 -2.41 49.20 26.47
C TRP A 1137 -3.17 49.85 25.32
N SER A 1138 -2.65 50.97 24.84
CA SER A 1138 -3.31 51.81 23.84
C SER A 1138 -2.34 52.34 22.80
N VAL A 1139 -2.88 52.59 21.60
CA VAL A 1139 -2.18 53.23 20.49
C VAL A 1139 -3.01 54.37 19.90
N SER A 1140 -2.36 55.31 19.23
CA SER A 1140 -3.02 56.43 18.52
C SER A 1140 -3.22 56.11 17.04
N ALA A 1141 -4.25 56.66 16.40
CA ALA A 1141 -4.40 56.51 14.95
C ALA A 1141 -3.24 57.23 14.22
N LEU A 1142 -2.70 56.60 13.16
CA LEU A 1142 -1.56 57.12 12.39
C LEU A 1142 -2.01 57.69 11.04
N PRO A 1143 -1.48 58.85 10.60
CA PRO A 1143 -1.73 59.36 9.26
C PRO A 1143 -1.26 58.38 8.19
N GLY A 1144 -2.15 58.03 7.26
CA GLY A 1144 -1.83 57.10 6.16
C GLY A 1144 -1.95 55.61 6.51
N ALA A 1145 -2.38 55.26 7.73
CA ALA A 1145 -2.65 53.89 8.14
C ALA A 1145 -4.13 53.71 8.53
N ALA A 1146 -4.73 52.58 8.18
CA ALA A 1146 -5.98 52.13 8.77
C ALA A 1146 -5.66 51.34 10.06
N LEU A 1147 -6.37 51.65 11.15
CA LEU A 1147 -6.21 50.96 12.45
C LEU A 1147 -7.35 49.96 12.65
N TYR A 1148 -6.99 48.73 12.99
CA TYR A 1148 -7.91 47.63 13.26
C TYR A 1148 -7.68 47.08 14.66
N GLY A 1149 -8.73 46.63 15.33
CA GLY A 1149 -8.63 45.82 16.54
C GLY A 1149 -9.11 44.39 16.26
N GLY A 1150 -8.49 43.39 16.86
CA GLY A 1150 -8.92 42.01 16.69
C GLY A 1150 -8.75 41.15 17.93
N ARG A 1151 -9.51 40.06 18.00
CA ARG A 1151 -9.38 39.00 19.00
C ARG A 1151 -9.87 37.65 18.45
N GLU A 1152 -9.07 36.62 18.64
CA GLU A 1152 -9.41 35.25 18.27
C GLU A 1152 -9.00 34.26 19.37
N GLN A 1153 -9.91 33.36 19.73
CA GLN A 1153 -9.69 32.33 20.76
C GLN A 1153 -10.24 30.99 20.28
N ALA A 1154 -9.39 30.18 19.67
CA ALA A 1154 -9.65 28.83 19.18
C ALA A 1154 -8.49 27.88 19.57
N PRO A 1155 -8.44 27.40 20.82
CA PRO A 1155 -7.34 26.56 21.30
C PRO A 1155 -7.31 25.18 20.61
N PRO A 1156 -6.13 24.62 20.30
CA PRO A 1156 -4.79 25.15 20.57
C PRO A 1156 -4.24 26.06 19.45
N ASP A 1157 -5.03 26.36 18.42
CA ASP A 1157 -4.55 26.85 17.12
C ASP A 1157 -4.50 28.39 16.97
N PHE A 1158 -5.27 29.15 17.76
CA PHE A 1158 -5.23 30.62 17.78
C PHE A 1158 -5.64 31.20 19.14
N ASN A 1159 -4.84 32.15 19.66
CA ASN A 1159 -5.05 32.83 20.94
C ASN A 1159 -4.38 34.22 20.95
N TRP A 1160 -5.00 35.19 20.26
CA TRP A 1160 -4.46 36.54 20.16
C TRP A 1160 -5.52 37.62 20.31
N ALA A 1161 -5.10 38.82 20.71
CA ALA A 1161 -5.86 40.05 20.62
C ALA A 1161 -4.92 41.25 20.44
N GLY A 1162 -5.28 42.20 19.58
CA GLY A 1162 -4.34 43.22 19.13
C GLY A 1162 -4.96 44.47 18.50
N LEU A 1163 -4.08 45.41 18.16
CA LEU A 1163 -4.36 46.68 17.49
C LEU A 1163 -3.36 46.88 16.34
N ASP A 1164 -3.81 46.66 15.11
CA ASP A 1164 -2.95 46.50 13.95
C ASP A 1164 -3.09 47.66 12.97
N TYR A 1165 -1.97 48.13 12.42
CA TYR A 1165 -1.95 49.15 11.39
C TYR A 1165 -1.77 48.54 10.01
N ILE A 1166 -2.52 49.04 9.04
CA ILE A 1166 -2.39 48.64 7.63
C ILE A 1166 -2.13 49.88 6.78
N PHE A 1167 -1.01 49.85 6.07
CA PHE A 1167 -0.58 50.90 5.16
C PHE A 1167 -0.80 50.45 3.71
N PRO A 1168 -1.64 51.16 2.92
CA PRO A 1168 -1.80 50.87 1.51
C PRO A 1168 -0.66 51.50 0.68
N GLY A 1169 -0.16 50.77 -0.33
CA GLY A 1169 0.84 51.29 -1.27
C GLY A 1169 2.28 51.31 -0.75
N SER A 1170 3.13 52.20 -1.28
CA SER A 1170 4.56 52.24 -0.97
C SER A 1170 4.83 52.68 0.48
N PHE A 1171 5.44 51.81 1.28
CA PHE A 1171 5.74 52.07 2.69
C PHE A 1171 7.16 52.62 2.86
N GLY A 1172 7.28 53.83 3.45
CA GLY A 1172 8.56 54.51 3.72
C GLY A 1172 9.05 54.40 5.16
N GLY A 1173 8.31 53.71 6.03
CA GLY A 1173 8.52 53.65 7.48
C GLY A 1173 7.48 54.44 8.28
N THR A 1174 7.42 54.20 9.58
CA THR A 1174 6.53 54.91 10.52
C THR A 1174 7.04 54.83 11.95
N ASP A 1175 6.69 55.83 12.75
CA ASP A 1175 6.96 55.87 14.19
C ASP A 1175 5.65 55.99 14.97
N TYR A 1176 5.52 55.25 16.07
CA TYR A 1176 4.37 55.35 16.96
C TYR A 1176 4.69 54.91 18.38
N GLN A 1177 3.78 55.16 19.31
CA GLN A 1177 3.94 54.84 20.72
C GLN A 1177 2.80 53.93 21.19
N VAL A 1178 3.17 52.91 21.96
CA VAL A 1178 2.25 52.06 22.71
C VAL A 1178 2.35 52.44 24.18
N THR A 1179 1.25 52.91 24.76
CA THR A 1179 1.20 53.27 26.18
C THR A 1179 0.59 52.13 26.98
N VAL A 1180 1.32 51.59 27.96
CA VAL A 1180 0.92 50.46 28.80
C VAL A 1180 0.61 50.94 30.22
N GLN A 1181 -0.55 50.58 30.76
CA GLN A 1181 -1.03 51.06 32.06
C GLN A 1181 -1.78 49.96 32.84
N GLU A 1182 -1.95 50.18 34.14
CA GLU A 1182 -2.80 49.33 34.98
C GLU A 1182 -4.26 49.41 34.52
N ALA A 1183 -4.89 48.25 34.32
CA ALA A 1183 -6.30 48.17 34.00
C ALA A 1183 -7.13 48.65 35.21
N ARG A 1184 -7.83 49.77 35.07
CA ARG A 1184 -8.78 50.29 36.07
C ARG A 1184 -10.20 49.81 35.83
#